data_AF-R4UI85-F1
#
_entry.id   AF-R4UI85-F1
#
_cell.length_a   1.000
_cell.length_b   1.000
_cell.length_c   1.000
_cell.angle_alpha   90.00
_cell.angle_beta   90.00
_cell.angle_gamma   90.00
#
_symmetry.space_group_name_H-M   'P 1'
#
loop_
_entity.id
_entity.type
_entity.pdbx_description
1 polymer ?
#
loop_
_entity_poly.entity_id
_entity_poly.type
_entity_poly.pdbx_seq_one_letter_code
_entity_poly.pdbx_strand_id
1 'polypeptide(L)'
;MENKVQRFFASMCNSCQYQFKKVISVVKKNVSKDLNDLELFLCHVDKNRSINEDNGVVPVAFIFCKNDSYVFFWKDAFYNGDGSSKIKVVNNTITLSQDTINLIKEGNKDKNQLAVVKKEQTQAIATKLIKENNVSIQHHFNRQMAIINRQNLLHMTKVKKMILSIGLVLILLLATLGGTLGWYFSTKNNVSNQQLPNYNWRINLAEHLKNSQLGGIVDNREETILTVAKDKNPDLKIEDLYLTNITETTATVIVKSSSNVYDYNSSVKVNYLADLKTLVTDVKKVNFPKTVIEGTPEELLDIVQGAYENGDLVRSDVVIGNLQPLGDVLQADLTVIKDSKIYLNNDVLKLYFSDSNRKLLSEVLTNVNIGDVINKDENTILNKIKDLNPAVNIKEIEVVSDSITSEQALIKVKMDSKDYIINDEKIKLYYRVFNPNIGTVKKEVSNWSEIQGGRIQSLIYLNYNDTILVGATHGLYLLYPNGTFNKKIVDDRIPDDFTVHSMLKQKNGNILVGTNNNNVYQLFPDGSFKGEVTNTFDVHSMVESSPGLILAATYDGKIYQLDSQGNNISQEPISEDLGAPKGMIKLSNGTVLLVTNADDGTIYKLYVNGLKDHIIQNTVSSPSSLIELKDGTILLGSYIQNLIYQLNDDGTIKEKVNINDDSVLVCFVQTTPAGDIFAGTYGGSIVQLNNA
;
A
#
# COMPACT_ATOMS: atom_id res chain seq x y z
N MET A 1 23.35 5.79 -6.29
CA MET A 1 24.30 4.82 -5.69
C MET A 1 25.65 4.72 -6.45
N GLU A 2 25.72 5.04 -7.75
CA GLU A 2 26.92 4.85 -8.58
C GLU A 2 28.19 5.56 -8.08
N ASN A 3 28.09 6.77 -7.51
CA ASN A 3 29.27 7.54 -7.08
C ASN A 3 30.00 7.05 -5.81
N LYS A 4 29.37 6.23 -4.93
CA LYS A 4 30.00 5.75 -3.67
C LYS A 4 30.80 4.46 -3.91
N VAL A 5 30.18 3.49 -4.58
CA VAL A 5 30.80 2.18 -4.85
C VAL A 5 31.96 2.32 -5.83
N GLN A 6 31.85 3.18 -6.86
CA GLN A 6 32.96 3.46 -7.78
C GLN A 6 34.17 4.06 -7.06
N ARG A 7 33.96 4.99 -6.10
CA ARG A 7 35.04 5.56 -5.28
C ARG A 7 35.73 4.51 -4.43
N PHE A 8 34.97 3.63 -3.77
CA PHE A 8 35.56 2.53 -3.00
C PHE A 8 36.33 1.56 -3.89
N PHE A 9 35.75 1.14 -5.01
CA PHE A 9 36.40 0.23 -5.94
C PHE A 9 37.71 0.82 -6.50
N ALA A 10 37.73 2.11 -6.85
CA ALA A 10 38.93 2.79 -7.32
C ALA A 10 40.02 2.92 -6.25
N SER A 11 39.65 2.99 -4.96
CA SER A 11 40.60 3.03 -3.84
C SER A 11 41.21 1.67 -3.46
N MET A 12 40.61 0.56 -3.91
CA MET A 12 41.08 -0.79 -3.61
C MET A 12 42.34 -1.14 -4.38
N CYS A 13 43.27 -1.89 -3.77
CA CYS A 13 44.38 -2.50 -4.51
C CYS A 13 43.89 -3.58 -5.47
N ASN A 14 44.71 -3.95 -6.47
CA ASN A 14 44.33 -4.92 -7.51
C ASN A 14 43.81 -6.26 -6.95
N SER A 15 44.41 -6.75 -5.86
CA SER A 15 43.95 -7.98 -5.19
C SER A 15 42.55 -7.81 -4.58
N CYS A 16 42.30 -6.67 -3.93
CA CYS A 16 40.99 -6.39 -3.31
C CYS A 16 39.91 -6.09 -4.37
N GLN A 17 40.26 -5.46 -5.49
CA GLN A 17 39.36 -5.30 -6.64
C GLN A 17 38.94 -6.65 -7.26
N TYR A 18 39.87 -7.61 -7.34
CA TYR A 18 39.55 -8.95 -7.80
C TYR A 18 38.58 -9.67 -6.84
N GLN A 19 38.82 -9.57 -5.53
CA GLN A 19 37.90 -10.12 -4.52
C GLN A 19 36.54 -9.40 -4.54
N PHE A 20 36.52 -8.10 -4.74
CA PHE A 20 35.30 -7.31 -4.92
C PHE A 20 34.46 -7.84 -6.08
N LYS A 21 35.05 -8.06 -7.25
CA LYS A 21 34.35 -8.63 -8.41
C LYS A 21 33.79 -10.03 -8.11
N LYS A 22 34.51 -10.85 -7.34
CA LYS A 22 34.00 -12.15 -6.87
C LYS A 22 32.78 -11.99 -5.97
N VAL A 23 32.86 -11.13 -4.95
CA VAL A 23 31.72 -10.85 -4.06
C VAL A 23 30.51 -10.40 -4.88
N ILE A 24 30.68 -9.44 -5.79
CA ILE A 24 29.57 -8.96 -6.65
C ILE A 24 29.03 -10.07 -7.55
N SER A 25 29.90 -10.90 -8.17
CA SER A 25 29.45 -12.01 -9.02
C SER A 25 28.63 -13.05 -8.27
N VAL A 26 28.90 -13.20 -6.98
CA VAL A 26 28.23 -14.12 -6.07
C VAL A 26 26.91 -13.51 -5.58
N VAL A 27 26.95 -12.26 -5.15
CA VAL A 27 25.78 -11.54 -4.65
C VAL A 27 24.75 -11.31 -5.77
N LYS A 28 25.20 -11.09 -7.01
CA LYS A 28 24.35 -11.01 -8.22
C LYS A 28 23.48 -12.25 -8.47
N LYS A 29 23.90 -13.41 -7.96
CA LYS A 29 23.16 -14.67 -8.11
C LYS A 29 22.10 -14.85 -7.01
N ASN A 30 22.05 -13.96 -6.03
CA ASN A 30 21.06 -14.03 -4.97
C ASN A 30 19.70 -13.54 -5.50
N VAL A 31 18.77 -14.49 -5.66
CA VAL A 31 17.47 -14.27 -6.32
C VAL A 31 16.48 -13.48 -5.44
N SER A 32 16.77 -13.35 -4.13
CA SER A 32 15.87 -12.75 -3.14
C SER A 32 16.20 -11.30 -2.75
N LYS A 33 17.28 -10.73 -3.30
CA LYS A 33 17.81 -9.42 -2.89
C LYS A 33 18.36 -8.65 -4.09
N ASP A 34 17.98 -7.38 -4.25
CA ASP A 34 18.51 -6.49 -5.30
C ASP A 34 19.91 -5.97 -4.91
N LEU A 35 20.83 -5.90 -5.87
CA LEU A 35 22.13 -5.26 -5.71
C LEU A 35 22.03 -3.79 -5.26
N ASN A 36 20.93 -3.11 -5.57
CA ASN A 36 20.65 -1.76 -5.10
C ASN A 36 20.50 -1.67 -3.56
N ASP A 37 20.31 -2.80 -2.89
CA ASP A 37 20.24 -2.91 -1.44
C ASP A 37 21.54 -3.43 -0.81
N LEU A 38 22.58 -3.60 -1.61
CA LEU A 38 23.91 -3.95 -1.12
C LEU A 38 24.66 -2.68 -0.72
N GLU A 39 24.93 -2.54 0.57
CA GLU A 39 25.78 -1.49 1.12
C GLU A 39 27.23 -1.95 1.27
N LEU A 40 28.14 -0.99 1.10
CA LEU A 40 29.58 -1.16 1.23
C LEU A 40 30.15 -0.12 2.17
N PHE A 41 30.95 -0.59 3.15
CA PHE A 41 31.64 0.25 4.12
C PHE A 41 33.11 -0.12 4.23
N LEU A 42 33.91 0.86 4.65
CA LEU A 42 35.22 0.59 5.25
C LEU A 42 35.00 -0.04 6.63
N CYS A 43 35.83 -1.01 6.98
CA CYS A 43 35.69 -1.75 8.22
C CYS A 43 37.01 -1.80 8.98
N HIS A 44 36.98 -1.29 10.21
CA HIS A 44 37.98 -1.57 11.22
C HIS A 44 37.56 -2.78 12.04
N VAL A 45 38.44 -3.77 12.21
CA VAL A 45 38.16 -4.94 13.03
C VAL A 45 38.82 -4.75 14.38
N ASP A 46 38.00 -4.56 15.42
CA ASP A 46 38.46 -4.45 16.80
C ASP A 46 38.40 -5.83 17.48
N LYS A 47 39.56 -6.32 17.93
CA LYS A 47 39.69 -7.64 18.57
C LYS A 47 39.19 -7.65 20.02
N ASN A 48 39.04 -6.49 20.65
CA ASN A 48 38.60 -6.35 22.04
C ASN A 48 37.12 -5.97 22.16
N ARG A 49 36.48 -5.63 21.04
CA ARG A 49 35.04 -5.36 20.95
C ARG A 49 34.24 -6.66 21.07
N SER A 50 33.18 -6.65 21.87
CA SER A 50 32.29 -7.80 22.02
C SER A 50 31.30 -7.91 20.86
N ILE A 51 30.95 -9.14 20.47
CA ILE A 51 29.92 -9.41 19.45
C ILE A 51 28.56 -8.76 19.76
N ASN A 52 28.22 -8.60 21.04
CA ASN A 52 26.97 -7.97 21.46
C ASN A 52 26.91 -6.47 21.10
N GLU A 53 28.07 -5.81 21.00
CA GLU A 53 28.14 -4.40 20.63
C GLU A 53 27.97 -4.17 19.12
N ASP A 54 27.97 -5.23 18.32
CA ASP A 54 27.70 -5.16 16.89
C ASP A 54 26.19 -5.22 16.57
N ASN A 55 25.33 -5.22 17.61
CA ASN A 55 23.86 -5.13 17.49
C ASN A 55 23.25 -6.13 16.50
N GLY A 56 23.82 -7.34 16.42
CA GLY A 56 23.31 -8.43 15.60
C GLY A 56 23.41 -8.23 14.09
N VAL A 57 24.25 -7.30 13.61
CA VAL A 57 24.47 -7.15 12.17
C VAL A 57 25.12 -8.41 11.57
N VAL A 58 24.67 -8.83 10.40
CA VAL A 58 25.20 -10.02 9.71
C VAL A 58 25.79 -9.60 8.37
N PRO A 59 27.13 -9.52 8.25
CA PRO A 59 27.76 -9.16 7.01
C PRO A 59 27.62 -10.27 5.96
N VAL A 60 27.39 -9.87 4.71
CA VAL A 60 27.23 -10.77 3.57
C VAL A 60 28.60 -11.25 3.06
N ALA A 61 29.59 -10.34 3.08
CA ALA A 61 30.94 -10.62 2.67
C ALA A 61 31.91 -9.65 3.34
N PHE A 62 33.16 -10.09 3.48
CA PHE A 62 34.24 -9.28 4.02
C PHE A 62 35.50 -9.48 3.19
N ILE A 63 36.14 -8.37 2.81
CA ILE A 63 37.41 -8.35 2.09
C ILE A 63 38.47 -7.82 3.03
N PHE A 64 39.39 -8.71 3.43
CA PHE A 64 40.54 -8.36 4.22
C PHE A 64 41.62 -7.73 3.32
N CYS A 65 41.97 -6.47 3.57
CA CYS A 65 43.08 -5.79 2.91
C CYS A 65 44.05 -5.26 3.97
N LYS A 66 45.32 -5.07 3.57
CA LYS A 66 46.41 -4.70 4.48
C LYS A 66 46.19 -3.35 5.20
N ASN A 67 45.54 -2.39 4.52
CA ASN A 67 45.34 -1.03 5.03
C ASN A 67 43.87 -0.73 5.30
N ASP A 68 42.98 -1.09 4.38
CA ASP A 68 41.56 -0.71 4.42
C ASP A 68 40.70 -1.95 4.14
N SER A 69 40.14 -2.57 5.18
CA SER A 69 39.24 -3.71 4.96
C SER A 69 37.84 -3.24 4.58
N TYR A 70 37.11 -4.05 3.82
CA TYR A 70 35.79 -3.69 3.30
C TYR A 70 34.76 -4.76 3.67
N VAL A 71 33.53 -4.31 3.90
CA VAL A 71 32.46 -5.18 4.35
C VAL A 71 31.15 -4.83 3.65
N PHE A 72 30.38 -5.87 3.34
CA PHE A 72 29.15 -5.77 2.59
C PHE A 72 27.98 -6.17 3.46
N PHE A 73 26.90 -5.40 3.39
CA PHE A 73 25.64 -5.72 4.06
C PHE A 73 24.47 -5.57 3.10
N TRP A 74 23.42 -6.34 3.34
CA TRP A 74 22.10 -5.96 2.85
C TRP A 74 21.54 -4.85 3.74
N LYS A 75 20.79 -3.90 3.17
CA LYS A 75 20.20 -2.78 3.92
C LYS A 75 19.36 -3.24 5.11
N ASP A 76 18.55 -4.29 4.97
CA ASP A 76 17.73 -4.84 6.06
C ASP A 76 18.55 -5.54 7.16
N ALA A 77 19.74 -6.03 6.81
CA ALA A 77 20.67 -6.58 7.78
C ALA A 77 21.36 -5.47 8.60
N PHE A 78 21.59 -4.29 8.01
CA PHE A 78 22.38 -3.21 8.59
C PHE A 78 21.57 -2.06 9.21
N TYR A 79 20.43 -1.72 8.62
CA TYR A 79 19.55 -0.66 9.09
C TYR A 79 18.35 -1.24 9.82
N ASN A 80 17.82 -0.46 10.76
CA ASN A 80 16.52 -0.70 11.38
C ASN A 80 15.40 -0.26 10.41
N GLY A 81 14.16 -0.65 10.70
CA GLY A 81 12.99 -0.32 9.85
C GLY A 81 12.73 1.19 9.69
N ASP A 82 13.30 2.02 10.56
CA ASP A 82 13.26 3.49 10.52
C ASP A 82 14.40 4.11 9.69
N GLY A 83 15.28 3.30 9.10
CA GLY A 83 16.44 3.75 8.33
C GLY A 83 17.66 4.12 9.18
N SER A 84 17.60 4.05 10.51
CA SER A 84 18.75 4.23 11.38
C SER A 84 19.72 3.06 11.28
N SER A 85 21.03 3.31 11.32
CA SER A 85 22.04 2.25 11.26
C SER A 85 22.13 1.52 12.60
N LYS A 86 22.10 0.17 12.58
CA LYS A 86 22.25 -0.66 13.79
C LYS A 86 23.58 -0.45 14.50
N ILE A 87 24.61 -0.03 13.78
CA ILE A 87 25.92 0.33 14.34
C ILE A 87 26.34 1.71 13.86
N LYS A 88 27.16 2.40 14.65
CA LYS A 88 27.61 3.75 14.34
C LYS A 88 28.47 3.76 13.07
N VAL A 89 28.05 4.57 12.09
CA VAL A 89 28.82 4.84 10.86
C VAL A 89 29.47 6.23 10.96
N VAL A 90 30.78 6.30 10.77
CA VAL A 90 31.53 7.57 10.73
C VAL A 90 32.31 7.63 9.43
N ASN A 91 32.02 8.61 8.56
CA ASN A 91 32.68 8.77 7.25
C ASN A 91 32.70 7.47 6.40
N ASN A 92 31.56 6.76 6.34
CA ASN A 92 31.43 5.44 5.70
C ASN A 92 32.36 4.34 6.25
N THR A 93 32.89 4.54 7.45
CA THR A 93 33.68 3.56 8.19
C THR A 93 32.88 3.04 9.38
N ILE A 94 32.94 1.74 9.60
CA ILE A 94 32.34 1.05 10.74
C ILE A 94 33.39 0.24 11.49
N THR A 95 33.12 -0.08 12.75
CA THR A 95 33.95 -0.97 13.55
C THR A 95 33.14 -2.22 13.90
N LEU A 96 33.73 -3.39 13.66
CA LEU A 96 33.13 -4.70 13.99
C LEU A 96 34.07 -5.51 14.87
N SER A 97 33.51 -6.37 15.72
CA SER A 97 34.27 -7.35 16.48
C SER A 97 34.89 -8.42 15.57
N GLN A 98 36.00 -9.01 16.04
CA GLN A 98 36.62 -10.15 15.34
C GLN A 98 35.66 -11.36 15.24
N ASP A 99 34.77 -11.53 16.22
CA ASP A 99 33.80 -12.62 16.27
C ASP A 99 32.71 -12.48 15.21
N THR A 100 32.19 -11.27 14.97
CA THR A 100 31.24 -10.99 13.87
C THR A 100 31.85 -11.31 12.50
N ILE A 101 33.14 -11.05 12.31
CA ILE A 101 33.85 -11.43 11.07
C ILE A 101 34.04 -12.95 10.96
N ASN A 102 34.23 -13.64 12.08
CA ASN A 102 34.41 -15.09 12.09
C ASN A 102 33.12 -15.85 11.74
N LEU A 103 31.94 -15.30 12.05
CA LEU A 103 30.64 -15.87 11.62
C LEU A 103 30.52 -16.01 10.10
N ILE A 104 31.19 -15.14 9.33
CA ILE A 104 31.25 -15.23 7.86
C ILE A 104 32.07 -16.44 7.39
N LYS A 105 33.08 -16.84 8.17
CA LYS A 105 33.95 -18.00 7.86
C LYS A 105 33.32 -19.33 8.27
N GLU A 106 32.51 -19.36 9.32
CA GLU A 106 31.86 -20.58 9.81
C GLU A 106 30.72 -21.05 8.88
N GLY A 107 30.08 -20.15 8.15
CA GLY A 107 29.13 -20.50 7.07
C GLY A 107 29.75 -21.11 5.80
N ASN A 108 31.06 -21.39 5.79
CA ASN A 108 31.85 -21.70 4.59
C ASN A 108 32.64 -23.03 4.65
N LYS A 109 32.46 -23.85 5.70
CA LYS A 109 33.25 -25.08 5.87
C LYS A 109 32.75 -26.30 5.08
N ASP A 110 31.52 -26.29 4.57
CA ASP A 110 30.99 -27.37 3.73
C ASP A 110 30.62 -26.85 2.34
N LYS A 111 31.52 -27.16 1.38
CA LYS A 111 31.43 -26.98 -0.09
C LYS A 111 31.86 -25.61 -0.62
N ASN A 112 32.65 -25.66 -1.71
CA ASN A 112 33.13 -24.52 -2.52
C ASN A 112 31.98 -23.74 -3.21
N GLN A 113 31.06 -23.17 -2.43
CA GLN A 113 29.94 -22.37 -2.90
C GLN A 113 29.73 -21.18 -1.94
N LEU A 114 30.05 -19.99 -2.42
CA LEU A 114 29.41 -18.74 -1.98
C LEU A 114 28.53 -18.36 -3.19
N ALA A 115 27.20 -18.17 -3.14
CA ALA A 115 26.29 -17.82 -2.06
C ALA A 115 24.88 -18.45 -2.25
N VAL A 116 24.06 -18.20 -1.24
CA VAL A 116 22.67 -18.60 -0.97
C VAL A 116 22.58 -19.83 -0.07
N VAL A 117 22.39 -19.58 1.23
CA VAL A 117 21.78 -20.56 2.13
C VAL A 117 20.28 -20.28 2.15
N LYS A 118 19.47 -21.20 1.63
CA LYS A 118 18.17 -21.48 2.24
C LYS A 118 18.36 -22.62 3.23
N LYS A 119 18.09 -22.28 4.48
CA LYS A 119 17.27 -22.99 5.46
C LYS A 119 17.45 -24.51 5.53
N GLU A 120 18.27 -24.95 6.48
CA GLU A 120 17.92 -26.01 7.43
C GLU A 120 19.00 -26.07 8.51
N GLN A 121 18.64 -25.61 9.72
CA GLN A 121 19.20 -25.95 11.05
C GLN A 121 19.16 -24.75 12.02
N THR A 122 17.97 -24.17 12.20
CA THR A 122 17.67 -23.39 13.43
C THR A 122 16.44 -23.92 14.16
N GLN A 123 15.76 -24.93 13.61
CA GLN A 123 14.61 -25.59 14.26
C GLN A 123 15.00 -26.82 15.09
N ALA A 124 16.19 -27.40 14.90
CA ALA A 124 16.67 -28.52 15.72
C ALA A 124 17.29 -28.06 17.05
N ILE A 125 17.97 -26.90 17.07
CA ILE A 125 18.61 -26.36 18.28
C ILE A 125 17.59 -25.68 19.19
N ALA A 126 16.61 -24.96 18.62
CA ALA A 126 15.49 -24.41 19.37
C ALA A 126 14.62 -25.52 19.98
N THR A 127 14.36 -26.61 19.24
CA THR A 127 13.57 -27.73 19.78
C THR A 127 14.34 -28.52 20.84
N LYS A 128 15.68 -28.61 20.78
CA LYS A 128 16.48 -29.27 21.82
C LYS A 128 16.55 -28.45 23.11
N LEU A 129 16.72 -27.13 23.01
CA LEU A 129 16.69 -26.22 24.17
C LEU A 129 15.28 -26.07 24.79
N ILE A 130 14.22 -26.22 23.99
CA ILE A 130 12.82 -26.26 24.49
C ILE A 130 12.45 -27.63 25.10
N LYS A 131 13.11 -28.73 24.69
CA LYS A 131 12.84 -30.07 25.27
C LYS A 131 13.52 -30.29 26.62
N GLU A 132 14.67 -29.67 26.87
CA GLU A 132 15.39 -29.84 28.14
C GLU A 132 14.82 -28.96 29.29
N ASN A 133 14.05 -27.91 28.98
CA ASN A 133 13.41 -27.07 30.02
C ASN A 133 11.94 -27.44 30.33
N ASN A 134 11.30 -28.33 29.55
CA ASN A 134 9.89 -28.68 29.71
C ASN A 134 9.59 -29.82 30.70
N VAL A 135 10.60 -30.54 31.20
CA VAL A 135 10.38 -31.62 32.18
C VAL A 135 10.26 -31.07 33.62
N SER A 136 10.79 -29.88 33.90
CA SER A 136 10.69 -29.22 35.21
C SER A 136 9.33 -28.53 35.43
N ILE A 137 8.77 -27.92 34.37
CA ILE A 137 7.53 -27.11 34.46
C ILE A 137 6.27 -28.00 34.49
N GLN A 138 6.28 -29.12 33.76
CA GLN A 138 5.11 -30.02 33.67
C GLN A 138 4.80 -30.72 35.01
N HIS A 139 5.83 -31.00 35.83
CA HIS A 139 5.64 -31.58 37.16
C HIS A 139 5.14 -30.58 38.21
N HIS A 140 5.42 -29.29 38.05
CA HIS A 140 4.92 -28.25 38.95
C HIS A 140 3.45 -27.88 38.65
N PHE A 141 3.07 -27.82 37.36
CA PHE A 141 1.71 -27.47 36.94
C PHE A 141 0.66 -28.55 37.25
N ASN A 142 1.00 -29.82 37.07
CA ASN A 142 0.07 -30.93 37.35
C ASN A 142 -0.20 -31.12 38.85
N ARG A 143 0.74 -30.71 39.72
CA ARG A 143 0.57 -30.75 41.18
C ARG A 143 -0.30 -29.61 41.70
N GLN A 144 -0.29 -28.44 41.05
CA GLN A 144 -1.15 -27.30 41.42
C GLN A 144 -2.59 -27.45 40.88
N MET A 145 -2.79 -27.98 39.66
CA MET A 145 -4.13 -28.19 39.10
C MET A 145 -4.95 -29.28 39.83
N ALA A 146 -4.29 -30.27 40.45
CA ALA A 146 -4.98 -31.27 41.26
C ALA A 146 -5.50 -30.73 42.62
N ILE A 147 -4.91 -29.64 43.12
CA ILE A 147 -5.32 -28.99 44.38
C ILE A 147 -6.46 -27.99 44.12
N ILE A 148 -6.45 -27.30 42.97
CA ILE A 148 -7.50 -26.34 42.58
C ILE A 148 -8.81 -27.04 42.19
N ASN A 149 -8.74 -28.23 41.59
CA ASN A 149 -9.95 -28.97 41.16
C ASN A 149 -10.73 -29.65 42.30
N ARG A 150 -10.24 -29.60 43.56
CA ARG A 150 -10.93 -30.16 44.72
C ARG A 150 -11.69 -29.10 45.55
N GLN A 151 -11.38 -27.82 45.40
CA GLN A 151 -12.05 -26.72 46.11
C GLN A 151 -13.25 -26.12 45.34
N ASN A 152 -13.28 -26.23 44.01
CA ASN A 152 -14.38 -25.67 43.19
C ASN A 152 -15.64 -26.56 43.08
N LEU A 153 -15.62 -27.79 43.59
CA LEU A 153 -16.77 -28.70 43.47
C LEU A 153 -17.83 -28.54 44.58
N LEU A 154 -17.55 -27.77 45.65
CA LEU A 154 -18.48 -27.60 46.78
C LEU A 154 -19.19 -26.22 46.81
N HIS A 155 -18.80 -25.27 45.96
CA HIS A 155 -19.45 -23.95 45.88
C HIS A 155 -20.52 -23.80 44.77
N MET A 156 -20.64 -24.77 43.86
CA MET A 156 -21.50 -24.70 42.68
C MET A 156 -22.89 -25.35 42.81
N THR A 157 -23.46 -25.40 44.01
CA THR A 157 -24.85 -25.86 44.22
C THR A 157 -25.78 -24.85 44.90
N LYS A 158 -25.23 -23.78 45.53
CA LYS A 158 -26.05 -22.69 46.10
C LYS A 158 -26.28 -21.50 45.15
N VAL A 159 -25.30 -21.15 44.31
CA VAL A 159 -25.38 -19.97 43.42
C VAL A 159 -26.34 -20.18 42.23
N LYS A 160 -26.43 -21.41 41.72
CA LYS A 160 -27.35 -21.75 40.60
C LYS A 160 -28.83 -21.62 40.96
N LYS A 161 -29.21 -21.83 42.22
CA LYS A 161 -30.61 -21.66 42.66
C LYS A 161 -31.02 -20.20 42.86
N MET A 162 -30.07 -19.30 43.12
CA MET A 162 -30.33 -17.88 43.36
C MET A 162 -30.58 -17.09 42.06
N ILE A 163 -29.86 -17.43 40.98
CA ILE A 163 -29.94 -16.73 39.68
C ILE A 163 -31.27 -17.01 38.96
N LEU A 164 -31.80 -18.24 39.08
CA LEU A 164 -33.08 -18.62 38.48
C LEU A 164 -34.27 -17.87 39.10
N SER A 165 -34.22 -17.57 40.40
CA SER A 165 -35.27 -16.81 41.10
C SER A 165 -35.27 -15.32 40.77
N ILE A 166 -34.09 -14.71 40.50
CA ILE A 166 -33.98 -13.28 40.16
C ILE A 166 -34.44 -13.01 38.71
N GLY A 167 -34.14 -13.93 37.78
CA GLY A 167 -34.57 -13.81 36.39
C GLY A 167 -36.09 -13.85 36.22
N LEU A 168 -36.80 -14.63 37.03
CA LEU A 168 -38.26 -14.75 36.94
C LEU A 168 -38.99 -13.47 37.39
N VAL A 169 -38.44 -12.76 38.38
CA VAL A 169 -39.00 -11.50 38.91
C VAL A 169 -38.81 -10.35 37.91
N LEU A 170 -37.69 -10.33 37.18
CA LEU A 170 -37.40 -9.32 36.14
C LEU A 170 -38.30 -9.45 34.90
N ILE A 171 -38.66 -10.67 34.52
CA ILE A 171 -39.55 -10.93 33.37
C ILE A 171 -40.99 -10.49 33.70
N LEU A 172 -41.44 -10.67 34.94
CA LEU A 172 -42.75 -10.21 35.40
C LEU A 172 -42.85 -8.67 35.52
N LEU A 173 -41.75 -7.99 35.83
CA LEU A 173 -41.68 -6.51 35.90
C LEU A 173 -41.65 -5.84 34.52
N LEU A 174 -41.12 -6.51 33.50
CA LEU A 174 -41.06 -5.96 32.14
C LEU A 174 -42.38 -6.14 31.36
N ALA A 175 -43.25 -7.07 31.79
CA ALA A 175 -44.56 -7.29 31.17
C ALA A 175 -45.59 -6.18 31.45
N THR A 176 -45.38 -5.34 32.48
CA THR A 176 -46.34 -4.29 32.87
C THR A 176 -46.00 -2.89 32.33
N LEU A 177 -44.87 -2.70 31.64
CA LEU A 177 -44.41 -1.38 31.17
C LEU A 177 -44.15 -1.28 29.66
N GLY A 178 -44.34 -2.36 28.89
CA GLY A 178 -44.03 -2.42 27.46
C GLY A 178 -45.08 -1.85 26.50
N GLY A 179 -46.15 -1.21 26.98
CA GLY A 179 -47.32 -0.88 26.15
C GLY A 179 -47.32 0.49 25.45
N THR A 180 -46.45 1.45 25.82
CA THR A 180 -46.63 2.85 25.36
C THR A 180 -45.38 3.56 24.84
N LEU A 181 -44.18 2.96 24.93
CA LEU A 181 -42.94 3.58 24.44
C LEU A 181 -42.56 3.16 23.00
N GLY A 182 -43.14 2.07 22.48
CA GLY A 182 -42.86 1.58 21.12
C GLY A 182 -43.49 2.40 19.98
N TRP A 183 -44.47 3.25 20.27
CA TRP A 183 -45.18 4.03 19.25
C TRP A 183 -44.62 5.45 19.04
N TYR A 184 -43.86 5.98 20.01
CA TYR A 184 -43.32 7.33 19.93
C TYR A 184 -42.04 7.44 19.07
N PHE A 185 -41.30 6.34 18.89
CA PHE A 185 -40.09 6.32 18.04
C PHE A 185 -40.35 5.89 16.59
N SER A 186 -41.61 5.63 16.19
CA SER A 186 -41.93 5.12 14.85
C SER A 186 -42.44 6.18 13.86
N THR A 187 -42.57 7.45 14.23
CA THR A 187 -43.28 8.46 13.38
C THR A 187 -42.60 9.82 13.25
N LYS A 188 -41.26 9.90 13.33
CA LYS A 188 -40.55 11.10 12.87
C LYS A 188 -39.11 10.82 12.41
N ASN A 189 -38.96 10.61 11.11
CA ASN A 189 -37.84 11.02 10.22
C ASN A 189 -37.68 10.00 9.09
N ASN A 190 -38.58 10.08 8.09
CA ASN A 190 -38.24 9.65 6.74
C ASN A 190 -37.31 10.70 6.13
N VAL A 191 -36.04 10.63 6.50
CA VAL A 191 -34.96 11.03 5.60
C VAL A 191 -34.37 9.72 5.11
N SER A 192 -34.44 9.51 3.81
CA SER A 192 -33.91 8.33 3.12
C SER A 192 -32.41 8.19 3.39
N ASN A 193 -32.04 7.47 4.46
CA ASN A 193 -30.74 6.86 4.56
C ASN A 193 -30.73 5.72 3.54
N GLN A 194 -30.20 6.01 2.36
CA GLN A 194 -29.62 4.97 1.53
C GLN A 194 -28.59 4.26 2.41
N GLN A 195 -28.94 3.06 2.86
CA GLN A 195 -27.99 2.14 3.47
C GLN A 195 -26.99 1.81 2.36
N LEU A 196 -25.78 2.37 2.46
CA LEU A 196 -24.68 2.09 1.56
C LEU A 196 -24.36 0.58 1.60
N PRO A 197 -23.86 -0.01 0.49
CA PRO A 197 -23.67 -1.45 0.39
C PRO A 197 -22.75 -1.99 1.48
N ASN A 198 -23.06 -3.18 1.98
CA ASN A 198 -22.18 -3.92 2.89
C ASN A 198 -20.96 -4.44 2.09
N TYR A 199 -19.82 -3.75 2.20
CA TYR A 199 -18.57 -4.07 1.49
C TYR A 199 -17.92 -5.32 2.11
N ASN A 200 -18.31 -6.50 1.63
CA ASN A 200 -17.94 -7.82 2.18
C ASN A 200 -16.45 -8.21 2.10
N TRP A 201 -15.52 -7.27 1.89
CA TRP A 201 -14.08 -7.52 1.80
C TRP A 201 -13.21 -6.53 2.60
N ARG A 202 -13.74 -5.36 3.02
CA ARG A 202 -13.02 -4.44 3.93
C ARG A 202 -13.37 -4.75 5.37
N ILE A 203 -12.39 -4.58 6.25
CA ILE A 203 -12.52 -4.93 7.67
C ILE A 203 -13.10 -3.73 8.42
N ASN A 204 -14.12 -3.93 9.24
CA ASN A 204 -14.54 -2.89 10.16
C ASN A 204 -13.43 -2.67 11.20
N LEU A 205 -12.96 -1.44 11.43
CA LEU A 205 -11.84 -1.16 12.35
C LEU A 205 -12.03 -1.80 13.73
N ALA A 206 -13.26 -1.89 14.26
CA ALA A 206 -13.54 -2.49 15.55
C ALA A 206 -13.19 -3.99 15.63
N GLU A 207 -13.11 -4.68 14.50
CA GLU A 207 -12.69 -6.09 14.44
C GLU A 207 -11.19 -6.24 14.68
N HIS A 208 -10.38 -5.27 14.27
CA HIS A 208 -8.95 -5.28 14.54
C HIS A 208 -8.57 -4.46 15.77
N LEU A 209 -9.38 -3.47 16.19
CA LEU A 209 -9.18 -2.67 17.41
C LEU A 209 -10.19 -3.07 18.49
N LYS A 210 -10.13 -4.33 18.92
CA LYS A 210 -11.04 -4.88 19.94
C LYS A 210 -10.75 -4.32 21.33
N ASN A 211 -9.47 -4.11 21.65
CA ASN A 211 -9.05 -3.55 22.93
C ASN A 211 -8.84 -2.05 22.81
N SER A 212 -9.90 -1.30 23.11
CA SER A 212 -9.90 0.17 23.12
C SER A 212 -9.43 0.78 24.44
N GLN A 213 -9.14 -0.04 25.46
CA GLN A 213 -8.61 0.39 26.76
C GLN A 213 -7.09 0.26 26.75
N LEU A 214 -6.42 1.36 26.42
CA LEU A 214 -4.96 1.38 26.22
C LEU A 214 -4.19 1.47 27.54
N GLY A 215 -4.82 1.91 28.63
CA GLY A 215 -4.19 2.03 29.94
C GLY A 215 -3.30 3.28 30.05
N GLY A 216 -2.29 3.23 30.91
CA GLY A 216 -1.32 4.31 31.07
C GLY A 216 -0.39 4.42 29.86
N ILE A 217 -0.19 5.64 29.35
CA ILE A 217 0.71 5.94 28.24
C ILE A 217 1.60 7.12 28.57
N VAL A 218 2.79 7.18 27.96
CA VAL A 218 3.81 8.19 28.29
C VAL A 218 3.37 9.61 27.95
N ASP A 219 2.66 9.77 26.83
CA ASP A 219 2.14 11.05 26.38
C ASP A 219 0.95 10.84 25.42
N ASN A 220 0.24 11.91 25.12
CA ASN A 220 -0.90 11.88 24.20
C ASN A 220 -0.55 12.20 22.73
N ARG A 221 0.70 12.00 22.28
CA ARG A 221 1.03 12.11 20.85
C ARG A 221 0.31 11.01 20.07
N GLU A 222 -0.06 11.33 18.83
CA GLU A 222 -0.71 10.38 17.93
C GLU A 222 0.10 9.08 17.76
N GLU A 223 1.41 9.21 17.54
CA GLU A 223 2.33 8.08 17.41
C GLU A 223 2.34 7.18 18.65
N THR A 224 2.38 7.76 19.85
CA THR A 224 2.36 7.04 21.13
C THR A 224 1.06 6.25 21.28
N ILE A 225 -0.08 6.90 21.05
CA ILE A 225 -1.40 6.28 21.19
C ILE A 225 -1.58 5.15 20.16
N LEU A 226 -1.23 5.36 18.89
CA LEU A 226 -1.35 4.33 17.85
C LEU A 226 -0.39 3.17 18.08
N THR A 227 0.82 3.42 18.58
CA THR A 227 1.78 2.37 18.94
C THR A 227 1.22 1.46 20.05
N VAL A 228 0.70 2.05 21.14
CA VAL A 228 0.09 1.26 22.23
C VAL A 228 -1.18 0.55 21.75
N ALA A 229 -1.96 1.17 20.87
CA ALA A 229 -3.12 0.52 20.25
C ALA A 229 -2.70 -0.72 19.45
N LYS A 230 -1.62 -0.64 18.66
CA LYS A 230 -1.05 -1.76 17.90
C LYS A 230 -0.51 -2.87 18.82
N ASP A 231 0.18 -2.51 19.90
CA ASP A 231 0.70 -3.50 20.86
C ASP A 231 -0.41 -4.34 21.50
N LYS A 232 -1.54 -3.71 21.82
CA LYS A 232 -2.72 -4.40 22.36
C LYS A 232 -3.57 -5.09 21.30
N ASN A 233 -3.40 -4.72 20.04
CA ASN A 233 -4.18 -5.20 18.92
C ASN A 233 -3.24 -5.55 17.74
N PRO A 234 -2.57 -6.73 17.77
CA PRO A 234 -1.47 -7.03 16.85
C PRO A 234 -1.83 -7.03 15.35
N ASP A 235 -3.10 -7.19 15.00
CA ASP A 235 -3.57 -7.18 13.60
C ASP A 235 -3.85 -5.77 13.06
N LEU A 236 -3.85 -4.75 13.94
CA LEU A 236 -4.12 -3.35 13.59
C LEU A 236 -3.09 -2.82 12.56
N LYS A 237 -3.51 -2.04 11.57
CA LYS A 237 -2.64 -1.47 10.53
C LYS A 237 -2.62 0.04 10.72
N ILE A 238 -1.71 0.52 11.54
CA ILE A 238 -1.70 1.92 11.99
C ILE A 238 -1.33 2.90 10.89
N GLU A 239 -0.66 2.43 9.83
CA GLU A 239 -0.36 3.18 8.61
C GLU A 239 -1.64 3.71 7.92
N ASP A 240 -2.76 3.02 8.08
CA ASP A 240 -4.08 3.37 7.53
C ASP A 240 -4.91 4.27 8.45
N LEU A 241 -4.37 4.64 9.61
CA LEU A 241 -5.11 5.32 10.67
C LEU A 241 -4.51 6.68 10.99
N TYR A 242 -5.34 7.55 11.57
CA TYR A 242 -4.94 8.80 12.21
C TYR A 242 -5.90 9.10 13.37
N LEU A 243 -5.57 10.07 14.22
CA LEU A 243 -6.37 10.40 15.38
C LEU A 243 -7.04 11.77 15.24
N THR A 244 -8.20 11.88 15.89
CA THR A 244 -8.90 13.15 16.12
C THR A 244 -9.40 13.21 17.56
N ASN A 245 -9.78 14.40 18.02
CA ASN A 245 -10.32 14.59 19.38
C ASN A 245 -9.41 14.02 20.47
N ILE A 246 -8.09 14.21 20.31
CA ILE A 246 -7.09 13.76 21.28
C ILE A 246 -7.21 14.63 22.54
N THR A 247 -7.35 13.98 23.69
CA THR A 247 -7.35 14.62 25.01
C THR A 247 -6.30 13.95 25.90
N GLU A 248 -6.30 14.22 27.19
CA GLU A 248 -5.44 13.51 28.15
C GLU A 248 -5.87 12.05 28.37
N THR A 249 -7.14 11.72 28.07
CA THR A 249 -7.72 10.43 28.43
C THR A 249 -8.40 9.68 27.29
N THR A 250 -8.64 10.33 26.16
CA THR A 250 -9.37 9.73 25.03
C THR A 250 -8.86 10.24 23.69
N ALA A 251 -9.00 9.42 22.65
CA ALA A 251 -8.90 9.85 21.27
C ALA A 251 -9.88 9.05 20.40
N THR A 252 -10.19 9.57 19.22
CA THR A 252 -10.94 8.82 18.21
C THR A 252 -9.99 8.41 17.09
N VAL A 253 -9.85 7.10 16.90
CA VAL A 253 -9.11 6.49 15.79
C VAL A 253 -9.99 6.50 14.55
N ILE A 254 -9.50 7.16 13.50
CA ILE A 254 -10.18 7.31 12.22
C ILE A 254 -9.39 6.55 11.16
N VAL A 255 -10.12 5.88 10.27
CA VAL A 255 -9.55 5.23 9.09
C VAL A 255 -9.39 6.25 7.95
N LYS A 256 -8.20 6.29 7.34
CA LYS A 256 -7.95 7.10 6.13
C LYS A 256 -8.78 6.54 4.98
N SER A 257 -9.42 7.41 4.18
CA SER A 257 -10.17 6.99 2.98
C SER A 257 -9.33 6.23 1.97
N SER A 258 -8.03 6.46 1.96
CA SER A 258 -7.06 5.71 1.16
C SER A 258 -6.80 4.27 1.64
N SER A 259 -7.31 3.84 2.80
CA SER A 259 -7.07 2.49 3.31
C SER A 259 -7.62 1.44 2.33
N ASN A 260 -6.80 0.42 2.07
CA ASN A 260 -7.19 -0.77 1.32
C ASN A 260 -7.65 -1.91 2.24
N VAL A 261 -7.43 -1.77 3.55
CA VAL A 261 -7.72 -2.80 4.56
C VAL A 261 -9.05 -2.54 5.25
N TYR A 262 -9.26 -1.31 5.71
CA TYR A 262 -10.38 -0.95 6.56
C TYR A 262 -11.51 -0.25 5.80
N ASP A 263 -12.73 -0.41 6.30
CA ASP A 263 -13.84 0.46 5.93
C ASP A 263 -13.52 1.88 6.42
N TYR A 264 -13.42 2.84 5.49
CA TYR A 264 -13.05 4.21 5.83
C TYR A 264 -14.14 4.98 6.59
N ASN A 265 -15.36 4.43 6.67
CA ASN A 265 -16.42 4.98 7.52
C ASN A 265 -16.33 4.46 8.96
N SER A 266 -15.48 3.47 9.22
CA SER A 266 -15.29 2.92 10.56
C SER A 266 -14.36 3.80 11.39
N SER A 267 -14.67 3.89 12.68
CA SER A 267 -13.87 4.61 13.67
C SER A 267 -14.03 3.95 15.02
N VAL A 268 -13.03 4.10 15.90
CA VAL A 268 -13.06 3.53 17.24
C VAL A 268 -12.55 4.56 18.24
N LYS A 269 -13.33 4.83 19.28
CA LYS A 269 -12.88 5.64 20.41
C LYS A 269 -11.99 4.78 21.32
N VAL A 270 -10.80 5.28 21.63
CA VAL A 270 -9.86 4.67 22.57
C VAL A 270 -9.76 5.50 23.85
N ASN A 271 -9.48 4.82 24.96
CA ASN A 271 -9.35 5.43 26.28
C ASN A 271 -7.99 5.05 26.87
N TYR A 272 -7.34 6.02 27.52
CA TYR A 272 -6.02 5.92 28.11
C TYR A 272 -5.89 6.90 29.29
N LEU A 273 -4.73 6.89 29.93
CA LEU A 273 -4.30 7.92 30.88
C LEU A 273 -2.90 8.35 30.45
N ALA A 274 -2.77 9.54 29.86
CA ALA A 274 -1.47 10.06 29.45
C ALA A 274 -0.73 10.70 30.63
N ASP A 275 0.55 10.37 30.81
CA ASP A 275 1.38 11.00 31.84
C ASP A 275 1.69 12.47 31.49
N LEU A 276 1.79 12.78 30.19
CA LEU A 276 2.08 14.11 29.66
C LEU A 276 1.14 14.48 28.49
N LYS A 277 0.77 15.77 28.42
CA LYS A 277 0.02 16.35 27.31
C LYS A 277 0.94 17.04 26.32
N THR A 278 0.50 17.20 25.08
CA THR A 278 1.14 18.08 24.09
C THR A 278 0.40 19.40 24.00
N LEU A 279 1.11 20.48 23.67
CA LEU A 279 0.53 21.82 23.51
C LEU A 279 -0.56 21.82 22.44
N VAL A 280 -0.37 21.10 21.33
CA VAL A 280 -1.36 21.00 20.25
C VAL A 280 -2.70 20.38 20.69
N THR A 281 -2.70 19.59 21.76
CA THR A 281 -3.93 18.98 22.30
C THR A 281 -4.61 19.81 23.39
N ASP A 282 -3.86 20.72 24.03
CA ASP A 282 -4.33 21.50 25.18
C ASP A 282 -4.67 22.95 24.80
N VAL A 283 -3.96 23.52 23.81
CA VAL A 283 -4.16 24.87 23.29
C VAL A 283 -5.06 24.80 22.05
N LYS A 284 -6.32 25.16 22.23
CA LYS A 284 -7.37 25.05 21.19
C LYS A 284 -7.41 26.26 20.25
N LYS A 285 -6.90 27.42 20.70
CA LYS A 285 -6.81 28.65 19.91
C LYS A 285 -5.36 29.08 19.76
N VAL A 286 -4.89 29.09 18.53
CA VAL A 286 -3.51 29.44 18.15
C VAL A 286 -3.41 30.69 17.27
N ASN A 287 -4.53 31.13 16.70
CA ASN A 287 -4.63 32.35 15.90
C ASN A 287 -5.41 33.42 16.67
N PHE A 288 -4.83 34.62 16.76
CA PHE A 288 -5.35 35.76 17.49
C PHE A 288 -5.50 36.95 16.53
N PRO A 289 -6.61 37.03 15.78
CA PRO A 289 -6.87 38.16 14.90
C PRO A 289 -7.32 39.40 15.69
N LYS A 290 -7.19 40.59 15.07
CA LYS A 290 -7.46 41.90 15.68
C LYS A 290 -6.73 42.13 17.01
N THR A 291 -5.48 41.70 17.09
CA THR A 291 -4.65 41.84 18.28
C THR A 291 -3.38 42.65 17.99
N VAL A 292 -2.50 42.73 18.99
CA VAL A 292 -1.18 43.35 18.85
C VAL A 292 -0.28 42.54 17.92
N ILE A 293 0.48 43.24 17.08
CA ILE A 293 1.52 42.66 16.20
C ILE A 293 2.93 42.87 16.77
N GLU A 294 3.02 43.44 17.96
CA GLU A 294 4.24 43.67 18.74
C GLU A 294 3.90 43.52 20.23
N GLY A 295 4.87 43.09 21.04
CA GLY A 295 4.66 42.93 22.49
C GLY A 295 5.78 42.14 23.14
N THR A 296 5.86 42.23 24.47
CA THR A 296 6.73 41.36 25.27
C THR A 296 6.18 39.93 25.29
N PRO A 297 7.04 38.90 25.47
CA PRO A 297 6.58 37.51 25.62
C PRO A 297 5.48 37.33 26.68
N GLU A 298 5.54 38.08 27.78
CA GLU A 298 4.56 38.04 28.87
C GLU A 298 3.20 38.61 28.45
N GLU A 299 3.18 39.73 27.73
CA GLU A 299 1.94 40.33 27.20
C GLU A 299 1.28 39.42 26.16
N LEU A 300 2.08 38.79 25.28
CA LEU A 300 1.58 37.82 24.31
C LEU A 300 1.01 36.58 25.02
N LEU A 301 1.63 36.12 26.12
CA LEU A 301 1.14 35.00 26.89
C LEU A 301 -0.16 35.32 27.65
N ASP A 302 -0.33 36.58 28.08
CA ASP A 302 -1.60 37.07 28.62
C ASP A 302 -2.74 36.97 27.60
N ILE A 303 -2.48 37.32 26.34
CA ILE A 303 -3.46 37.18 25.25
C ILE A 303 -3.83 35.71 25.03
N VAL A 304 -2.84 34.82 25.00
CA VAL A 304 -3.04 33.38 24.77
C VAL A 304 -3.87 32.75 25.89
N GLN A 305 -3.52 33.03 27.14
CA GLN A 305 -4.23 32.51 28.32
C GLN A 305 -5.61 33.16 28.50
N GLY A 306 -5.76 34.42 28.10
CA GLY A 306 -7.01 35.17 28.19
C GLY A 306 -8.10 34.67 27.23
N ALA A 307 -7.74 33.87 26.22
CA ALA A 307 -8.72 33.22 25.36
C ALA A 307 -9.48 32.12 26.10
N TYR A 308 -10.81 32.19 26.07
CA TYR A 308 -11.69 31.22 26.73
C TYR A 308 -11.40 29.77 26.32
N GLU A 309 -11.04 29.55 25.05
CA GLU A 309 -10.75 28.25 24.48
C GLU A 309 -9.48 27.60 25.06
N ASN A 310 -8.55 28.42 25.56
CA ASN A 310 -7.26 27.99 26.12
C ASN A 310 -7.26 27.95 27.65
N GLY A 311 -8.44 27.92 28.29
CA GLY A 311 -8.56 27.98 29.76
C GLY A 311 -7.83 26.86 30.51
N ASP A 312 -7.54 25.74 29.86
CA ASP A 312 -6.84 24.57 30.41
C ASP A 312 -5.29 24.71 30.37
N LEU A 313 -4.77 25.72 29.65
CA LEU A 313 -3.33 25.96 29.52
C LEU A 313 -2.70 26.30 30.88
N VAL A 314 -1.64 25.58 31.23
CA VAL A 314 -0.89 25.81 32.48
C VAL A 314 0.22 26.81 32.22
N ARG A 315 -0.08 28.08 32.49
CA ARG A 315 0.81 29.22 32.26
C ARG A 315 2.21 29.06 32.85
N SER A 316 2.36 28.45 34.03
CA SER A 316 3.67 28.31 34.69
C SER A 316 4.64 27.41 33.93
N ASP A 317 4.14 26.59 33.01
CA ASP A 317 4.90 25.53 32.34
C ASP A 317 5.23 25.87 30.89
N VAL A 318 4.91 27.09 30.44
CA VAL A 318 5.12 27.55 29.07
C VAL A 318 5.71 28.95 29.02
N VAL A 319 6.46 29.23 27.97
CA VAL A 319 7.01 30.55 27.66
C VAL A 319 6.81 30.86 26.18
N ILE A 320 6.70 32.15 25.86
CA ILE A 320 6.70 32.60 24.46
C ILE A 320 8.12 32.98 24.05
N GLY A 321 8.52 32.58 22.85
CA GLY A 321 9.82 32.92 22.26
C GLY A 321 9.77 32.95 20.74
N ASN A 322 10.96 33.08 20.12
CA ASN A 322 11.15 33.05 18.67
C ASN A 322 10.15 33.92 17.90
N LEU A 323 10.06 35.20 18.29
CA LEU A 323 9.17 36.18 17.67
C LEU A 323 9.65 36.49 16.24
N GLN A 324 8.82 36.18 15.25
CA GLN A 324 9.14 36.35 13.84
C GLN A 324 8.03 37.14 13.12
N PRO A 325 8.30 38.36 12.64
CA PRO A 325 7.35 39.10 11.82
C PRO A 325 7.21 38.47 10.42
N LEU A 326 5.98 38.23 10.00
CA LEU A 326 5.56 37.67 8.72
C LEU A 326 4.53 38.61 8.07
N GLY A 327 4.98 39.75 7.56
CA GLY A 327 4.09 40.76 7.00
C GLY A 327 3.23 41.43 8.07
N ASP A 328 1.90 41.31 7.98
CA ASP A 328 0.92 41.81 8.95
C ASP A 328 0.66 40.85 10.13
N VAL A 329 1.45 39.77 10.22
CA VAL A 329 1.31 38.72 11.24
C VAL A 329 2.61 38.60 12.03
N LEU A 330 2.51 38.51 13.36
CA LEU A 330 3.60 38.08 14.23
C LEU A 330 3.43 36.58 14.52
N GLN A 331 4.40 35.77 14.08
CA GLN A 331 4.51 34.37 14.49
C GLN A 331 5.34 34.29 15.77
N ALA A 332 4.91 33.46 16.72
CA ALA A 332 5.65 33.19 17.95
C ALA A 332 5.60 31.70 18.30
N ASP A 333 6.60 31.24 19.04
CA ASP A 333 6.64 29.87 19.54
C ASP A 333 6.20 29.83 21.01
N LEU A 334 5.12 29.13 21.30
CA LEU A 334 4.79 28.70 22.66
C LEU A 334 5.60 27.45 22.97
N THR A 335 6.54 27.55 23.88
CA THR A 335 7.49 26.49 24.21
C THR A 335 7.28 26.01 25.64
N VAL A 336 7.27 24.69 25.82
CA VAL A 336 7.23 24.07 27.15
C VAL A 336 8.56 24.31 27.87
N ILE A 337 8.49 24.71 29.14
CA ILE A 337 9.70 24.87 29.96
C ILE A 337 10.38 23.53 30.23
N LYS A 338 11.64 23.58 30.64
CA LYS A 338 12.37 22.39 31.03
C LYS A 338 11.74 21.72 32.26
N ASP A 339 11.70 20.39 32.26
CA ASP A 339 11.28 19.55 33.38
C ASP A 339 9.80 19.68 33.77
N SER A 340 8.94 20.13 32.85
CA SER A 340 7.48 20.15 33.04
C SER A 340 6.97 18.76 33.43
N LYS A 341 5.99 18.74 34.34
CA LYS A 341 5.29 17.52 34.78
C LYS A 341 3.92 17.35 34.12
N ILE A 342 3.53 18.31 33.27
CA ILE A 342 2.22 18.38 32.65
C ILE A 342 2.37 18.22 31.14
N TYR A 343 3.35 18.91 30.54
CA TYR A 343 3.56 18.91 29.11
C TYR A 343 4.79 18.12 28.70
N LEU A 344 4.77 17.61 27.47
CA LEU A 344 5.91 16.97 26.83
C LEU A 344 7.09 17.95 26.76
N ASN A 345 8.25 17.54 27.26
CA ASN A 345 9.44 18.39 27.31
C ASN A 345 9.89 18.79 25.89
N ASN A 346 10.22 20.07 25.73
CA ASN A 346 10.61 20.70 24.45
C ASN A 346 9.51 20.71 23.38
N ASP A 347 8.26 20.49 23.75
CA ASP A 347 7.15 20.69 22.82
C ASP A 347 7.00 22.18 22.48
N VAL A 348 6.70 22.45 21.21
CA VAL A 348 6.63 23.80 20.65
C VAL A 348 5.39 23.89 19.77
N LEU A 349 4.56 24.90 20.05
CA LEU A 349 3.37 25.21 19.26
C LEU A 349 3.48 26.62 18.69
N LYS A 350 3.26 26.74 17.38
CA LYS A 350 3.24 28.04 16.71
C LYS A 350 1.95 28.78 17.01
N LEU A 351 2.09 30.05 17.33
CA LEU A 351 1.02 31.01 17.56
C LEU A 351 1.12 32.14 16.54
N TYR A 352 -0.03 32.72 16.22
CA TYR A 352 -0.15 33.77 15.22
C TYR A 352 -0.97 34.93 15.77
N PHE A 353 -0.40 36.13 15.70
CA PHE A 353 -1.02 37.36 16.16
C PHE A 353 -1.10 38.33 14.98
N SER A 354 -2.28 38.85 14.66
CA SER A 354 -2.47 39.76 13.53
C SER A 354 -3.44 40.88 13.88
N ASP A 355 -3.25 42.05 13.27
CA ASP A 355 -4.25 43.14 13.31
C ASP A 355 -5.41 42.90 12.31
N SER A 356 -5.18 42.03 11.33
CA SER A 356 -6.15 41.62 10.32
C SER A 356 -7.09 40.50 10.81
N ASN A 357 -8.09 40.17 9.97
CA ASN A 357 -9.07 39.10 10.21
C ASN A 357 -8.69 37.77 9.53
N ARG A 358 -7.41 37.60 9.16
CA ARG A 358 -6.94 36.40 8.48
C ARG A 358 -7.11 35.18 9.39
N LYS A 359 -7.46 34.06 8.77
CA LYS A 359 -7.60 32.77 9.47
C LYS A 359 -6.40 31.88 9.19
N LEU A 360 -6.12 30.91 10.05
CA LEU A 360 -5.31 29.78 9.66
C LEU A 360 -6.14 28.85 8.77
N LEU A 361 -5.50 28.21 7.79
CA LEU A 361 -6.21 27.24 6.96
C LEU A 361 -6.74 26.06 7.79
N SER A 362 -5.99 25.63 8.81
CA SER A 362 -6.38 24.55 9.74
C SER A 362 -7.63 24.86 10.57
N GLU A 363 -8.01 26.15 10.74
CA GLU A 363 -9.25 26.53 11.42
C GLU A 363 -10.51 26.24 10.59
N VAL A 364 -10.37 26.14 9.27
CA VAL A 364 -11.49 25.96 8.34
C VAL A 364 -11.41 24.65 7.55
N LEU A 365 -10.21 24.11 7.32
CA LEU A 365 -9.96 22.81 6.69
C LEU A 365 -9.90 21.72 7.78
N THR A 366 -11.07 21.45 8.37
CA THR A 366 -11.18 20.53 9.51
C THR A 366 -11.36 19.08 9.09
N ASN A 367 -12.03 18.84 7.96
CA ASN A 367 -12.15 17.51 7.37
C ASN A 367 -11.06 17.30 6.32
N VAL A 368 -10.00 16.59 6.73
CA VAL A 368 -8.88 16.19 5.88
C VAL A 368 -9.08 14.85 5.18
N ASN A 369 -10.08 14.07 5.59
CA ASN A 369 -10.40 12.78 5.02
C ASN A 369 -11.55 12.95 4.03
N ILE A 370 -11.20 13.27 2.78
CA ILE A 370 -12.17 13.79 1.82
C ILE A 370 -12.91 12.68 1.02
N GLY A 371 -12.61 11.40 1.29
CA GLY A 371 -13.30 10.27 0.67
C GLY A 371 -12.89 10.03 -0.79
N ASP A 372 -13.86 9.66 -1.62
CA ASP A 372 -13.60 9.38 -3.04
C ASP A 372 -13.50 10.66 -3.90
N VAL A 373 -12.48 10.69 -4.76
CA VAL A 373 -12.29 11.66 -5.85
C VAL A 373 -12.25 10.90 -7.18
N ILE A 374 -12.82 11.47 -8.24
CA ILE A 374 -12.95 10.76 -9.53
C ILE A 374 -11.64 10.65 -10.31
N ASN A 375 -10.68 11.54 -10.05
CA ASN A 375 -9.39 11.56 -10.71
C ASN A 375 -8.38 12.37 -9.86
N LYS A 376 -7.14 12.45 -10.35
CA LYS A 376 -6.03 13.18 -9.69
C LYS A 376 -5.97 14.67 -10.08
N ASP A 377 -7.01 15.22 -10.70
CA ASP A 377 -7.01 16.62 -11.11
C ASP A 377 -7.13 17.53 -9.89
N GLU A 378 -6.32 18.58 -9.84
CA GLU A 378 -6.31 19.56 -8.75
C GLU A 378 -7.70 20.16 -8.50
N ASN A 379 -8.43 20.51 -9.56
CA ASN A 379 -9.78 21.07 -9.44
C ASN A 379 -10.78 20.08 -8.81
N THR A 380 -10.67 18.78 -9.13
CA THR A 380 -11.49 17.74 -8.52
C THR A 380 -11.25 17.66 -7.02
N ILE A 381 -9.98 17.68 -6.61
CA ILE A 381 -9.58 17.68 -5.20
C ILE A 381 -10.07 18.94 -4.48
N LEU A 382 -9.84 20.12 -5.05
CA LEU A 382 -10.27 21.41 -4.47
C LEU A 382 -11.80 21.50 -4.33
N ASN A 383 -12.56 21.06 -5.33
CA ASN A 383 -14.02 21.03 -5.24
C ASN A 383 -14.48 20.09 -4.13
N LYS A 384 -13.87 18.91 -3.99
CA LYS A 384 -14.18 17.97 -2.91
C LYS A 384 -13.88 18.55 -1.53
N ILE A 385 -12.78 19.30 -1.39
CA ILE A 385 -12.48 20.06 -0.16
C ILE A 385 -13.60 21.04 0.13
N LYS A 386 -14.07 21.81 -0.87
CA LYS A 386 -15.13 22.82 -0.70
C LYS A 386 -16.44 22.19 -0.22
N ASP A 387 -16.81 21.04 -0.78
CA ASP A 387 -18.05 20.34 -0.42
C ASP A 387 -18.05 19.89 1.05
N LEU A 388 -16.91 19.38 1.54
CA LEU A 388 -16.77 18.88 2.91
C LEU A 388 -16.37 19.95 3.92
N ASN A 389 -15.79 21.05 3.45
CA ASN A 389 -15.37 22.18 4.27
C ASN A 389 -15.92 23.49 3.66
N PRO A 390 -17.23 23.78 3.79
CA PRO A 390 -17.87 24.92 3.12
C PRO A 390 -17.26 26.28 3.49
N ALA A 391 -16.59 26.39 4.65
CA ALA A 391 -15.89 27.58 5.10
C ALA A 391 -14.55 27.84 4.39
N VAL A 392 -14.01 26.86 3.68
CA VAL A 392 -12.75 27.00 2.91
C VAL A 392 -13.00 27.83 1.65
N ASN A 393 -12.15 28.83 1.40
CA ASN A 393 -12.06 29.55 0.15
C ASN A 393 -11.00 28.90 -0.74
N ILE A 394 -11.44 28.04 -1.65
CA ILE A 394 -10.55 27.29 -2.54
C ILE A 394 -9.75 28.16 -3.52
N LYS A 395 -10.12 29.44 -3.70
CA LYS A 395 -9.36 30.36 -4.56
C LYS A 395 -8.04 30.79 -3.94
N GLU A 396 -7.93 30.70 -2.61
CA GLU A 396 -6.84 31.20 -1.77
C GLU A 396 -5.86 30.09 -1.36
N ILE A 397 -6.11 28.85 -1.76
CA ILE A 397 -5.28 27.68 -1.51
C ILE A 397 -4.90 27.00 -2.81
N GLU A 398 -3.86 26.19 -2.77
CA GLU A 398 -3.40 25.39 -3.90
C GLU A 398 -2.96 24.00 -3.46
N VAL A 399 -3.07 23.04 -4.36
CA VAL A 399 -2.54 21.69 -4.15
C VAL A 399 -1.06 21.71 -4.50
N VAL A 400 -0.20 21.17 -3.64
CA VAL A 400 1.22 21.01 -3.95
C VAL A 400 1.34 19.94 -5.04
N SER A 401 1.62 20.34 -6.27
CA SER A 401 1.48 19.47 -7.46
C SER A 401 2.25 18.14 -7.36
N ASP A 402 3.50 18.16 -6.87
CA ASP A 402 4.33 16.96 -6.72
C ASP A 402 3.90 16.04 -5.56
N SER A 403 2.88 16.41 -4.79
CA SER A 403 2.34 15.61 -3.68
C SER A 403 1.10 14.81 -4.03
N ILE A 404 0.53 15.02 -5.22
CA ILE A 404 -0.70 14.34 -5.65
C ILE A 404 -0.40 12.88 -5.95
N THR A 405 -1.10 11.98 -5.26
CA THR A 405 -1.00 10.52 -5.42
C THR A 405 -2.39 9.91 -5.60
N SER A 406 -2.51 8.58 -5.63
CA SER A 406 -3.81 7.88 -5.60
C SER A 406 -4.49 7.93 -4.22
N GLU A 407 -3.77 8.37 -3.18
CA GLU A 407 -4.14 8.19 -1.76
C GLU A 407 -4.16 9.51 -0.95
N GLN A 408 -3.40 10.51 -1.39
CA GLN A 408 -3.19 11.74 -0.62
C GLN A 408 -2.68 12.89 -1.48
N ALA A 409 -2.81 14.11 -0.93
CA ALA A 409 -2.15 15.31 -1.42
C ALA A 409 -1.87 16.27 -0.26
N LEU A 410 -0.96 17.22 -0.47
CA LEU A 410 -0.70 18.32 0.44
C LEU A 410 -1.34 19.60 -0.07
N ILE A 411 -2.00 20.32 0.82
CA ILE A 411 -2.60 21.64 0.56
C ILE A 411 -1.79 22.71 1.28
N LYS A 412 -1.61 23.84 0.61
CA LYS A 412 -1.03 25.04 1.23
C LYS A 412 -1.81 26.29 0.84
N VAL A 413 -1.60 27.34 1.63
CA VAL A 413 -2.09 28.68 1.34
C VAL A 413 -1.29 29.28 0.19
N LYS A 414 -1.95 29.99 -0.72
CA LYS A 414 -1.27 30.74 -1.79
C LYS A 414 -0.52 31.94 -1.24
N MET A 415 0.61 32.27 -1.85
CA MET A 415 1.48 33.38 -1.40
C MET A 415 0.83 34.77 -1.53
N ASP A 416 -0.23 34.91 -2.32
CA ASP A 416 -0.99 36.14 -2.50
C ASP A 416 -2.32 36.14 -1.72
N SER A 417 -2.50 35.20 -0.78
CA SER A 417 -3.75 35.05 -0.05
C SER A 417 -4.09 36.30 0.77
N LYS A 418 -5.37 36.64 0.80
CA LYS A 418 -5.97 37.72 1.61
C LYS A 418 -6.82 37.20 2.76
N ASP A 419 -7.34 35.99 2.64
CA ASP A 419 -8.22 35.38 3.64
C ASP A 419 -7.44 34.59 4.71
N TYR A 420 -6.28 34.06 4.32
CA TYR A 420 -5.48 33.17 5.17
C TYR A 420 -4.13 33.77 5.57
N ILE A 421 -3.63 33.32 6.71
CA ILE A 421 -2.25 33.54 7.14
C ILE A 421 -1.34 32.70 6.26
N ILE A 422 -0.36 33.35 5.63
CA ILE A 422 0.63 32.69 4.78
C ILE A 422 1.72 32.14 5.70
N ASN A 423 1.70 30.84 5.92
CA ASN A 423 2.73 30.11 6.65
C ASN A 423 3.28 28.96 5.78
N ASP A 424 4.38 28.35 6.21
CA ASP A 424 4.97 27.20 5.52
C ASP A 424 4.24 25.87 5.80
N GLU A 425 3.10 25.90 6.50
CA GLU A 425 2.36 24.71 6.90
C GLU A 425 1.68 24.07 5.69
N LYS A 426 1.74 22.74 5.64
CA LYS A 426 1.09 21.94 4.60
C LYS A 426 0.14 20.97 5.28
N ILE A 427 -1.14 21.05 4.92
CA ILE A 427 -2.15 20.15 5.45
C ILE A 427 -2.25 18.94 4.54
N LYS A 428 -2.07 17.75 5.10
CA LYS A 428 -2.20 16.50 4.39
C LYS A 428 -3.67 16.11 4.29
N LEU A 429 -4.11 15.79 3.09
CA LEU A 429 -5.42 15.21 2.80
C LEU A 429 -5.31 13.73 2.50
N TYR A 430 -6.34 12.99 2.87
CA TYR A 430 -6.51 11.58 2.55
C TYR A 430 -7.72 11.41 1.64
N TYR A 431 -7.54 10.71 0.53
CA TYR A 431 -8.61 10.39 -0.42
C TYR A 431 -8.34 9.06 -1.11
N ARG A 432 -9.34 8.58 -1.85
CA ARG A 432 -9.19 7.44 -2.75
C ARG A 432 -9.60 7.87 -4.16
N VAL A 433 -8.74 7.61 -5.14
CA VAL A 433 -9.13 7.80 -6.55
C VAL A 433 -10.03 6.65 -6.99
N PHE A 434 -11.30 6.95 -7.18
CA PHE A 434 -12.33 6.01 -7.61
C PHE A 434 -13.37 6.74 -8.48
N ASN A 435 -13.56 6.26 -9.70
CA ASN A 435 -14.56 6.81 -10.62
C ASN A 435 -15.57 5.72 -11.00
N PRO A 436 -16.82 5.78 -10.51
CA PRO A 436 -17.82 4.74 -10.77
C PRO A 436 -18.26 4.66 -12.24
N ASN A 437 -17.89 5.63 -13.08
CA ASN A 437 -18.24 5.62 -14.50
C ASN A 437 -17.16 4.93 -15.36
N ILE A 438 -15.89 4.88 -14.93
CA ILE A 438 -14.82 4.29 -15.74
C ILE A 438 -15.10 2.81 -15.97
N GLY A 439 -15.02 2.38 -17.22
CA GLY A 439 -15.23 0.99 -17.63
C GLY A 439 -16.70 0.63 -17.90
N THR A 440 -17.66 1.51 -17.59
CA THR A 440 -19.06 1.30 -17.99
C THR A 440 -19.23 1.44 -19.50
N VAL A 441 -20.20 0.75 -20.10
CA VAL A 441 -20.43 0.83 -21.55
C VAL A 441 -20.95 2.21 -21.93
N LYS A 442 -20.25 2.86 -22.87
CA LYS A 442 -20.65 4.14 -23.47
C LYS A 442 -21.51 3.91 -24.70
N LYS A 443 -21.08 3.01 -25.59
CA LYS A 443 -21.82 2.58 -26.79
C LYS A 443 -21.21 1.32 -27.40
N GLU A 444 -22.01 0.56 -28.12
CA GLU A 444 -21.52 -0.43 -29.08
C GLU A 444 -20.97 0.26 -30.34
N VAL A 445 -19.90 -0.29 -30.89
CA VAL A 445 -19.15 0.33 -31.99
C VAL A 445 -19.19 -0.52 -33.26
N SER A 446 -19.08 -1.84 -33.11
CA SER A 446 -19.08 -2.76 -34.25
C SER A 446 -19.58 -4.14 -33.82
N ASN A 447 -20.45 -4.72 -34.65
CA ASN A 447 -20.87 -6.10 -34.49
C ASN A 447 -19.93 -7.02 -35.29
N TRP A 448 -19.10 -7.76 -34.57
CA TRP A 448 -18.07 -8.62 -35.16
C TRP A 448 -18.60 -9.92 -35.75
N SER A 449 -19.88 -10.25 -35.52
CA SER A 449 -20.49 -11.46 -36.06
C SER A 449 -20.52 -11.47 -37.59
N GLU A 450 -20.52 -10.29 -38.23
CA GLU A 450 -20.56 -10.14 -39.69
C GLU A 450 -19.19 -10.39 -40.34
N ILE A 451 -18.10 -10.28 -39.59
CA ILE A 451 -16.71 -10.38 -40.09
C ILE A 451 -16.22 -11.85 -40.08
N GLN A 452 -17.03 -12.78 -39.54
CA GLN A 452 -16.67 -14.20 -39.35
C GLN A 452 -15.34 -14.39 -38.57
N GLY A 453 -14.92 -13.39 -37.79
CA GLY A 453 -13.66 -13.45 -37.03
C GLY A 453 -13.71 -14.26 -35.74
N GLY A 454 -14.91 -14.75 -35.38
CA GLY A 454 -15.13 -15.52 -34.16
C GLY A 454 -14.99 -14.67 -32.89
N ARG A 455 -14.56 -15.28 -31.79
CA ARG A 455 -14.42 -14.57 -30.51
C ARG A 455 -13.16 -13.71 -30.49
N ILE A 456 -13.29 -12.50 -29.95
CA ILE A 456 -12.16 -11.61 -29.66
C ILE A 456 -11.51 -12.05 -28.35
N GLN A 457 -10.19 -12.21 -28.36
CA GLN A 457 -9.42 -12.72 -27.21
C GLN A 457 -8.43 -11.69 -26.66
N SER A 458 -7.91 -10.82 -27.52
CA SER A 458 -6.93 -9.81 -27.12
C SER A 458 -6.99 -8.58 -28.03
N LEU A 459 -6.66 -7.42 -27.45
CA LEU A 459 -6.63 -6.13 -28.14
C LEU A 459 -5.32 -5.40 -27.79
N ILE A 460 -4.66 -4.83 -28.80
CA ILE A 460 -3.45 -4.01 -28.62
C ILE A 460 -3.59 -2.75 -29.47
N TYR A 461 -3.34 -1.59 -28.87
CA TYR A 461 -3.28 -0.33 -29.63
C TYR A 461 -1.90 -0.13 -30.28
N LEU A 462 -1.90 0.13 -31.57
CA LEU A 462 -0.73 0.34 -32.42
C LEU A 462 -0.52 1.83 -32.68
N ASN A 463 0.33 2.46 -31.86
CA ASN A 463 0.67 3.88 -31.99
C ASN A 463 1.30 4.20 -33.36
N TYR A 464 1.92 3.23 -34.02
CA TYR A 464 2.68 3.44 -35.27
C TYR A 464 1.78 3.90 -36.42
N ASN A 465 0.58 3.34 -36.54
CA ASN A 465 -0.37 3.61 -37.62
C ASN A 465 -1.76 4.02 -37.12
N ASP A 466 -1.89 4.28 -35.82
CA ASP A 466 -3.15 4.62 -35.17
C ASP A 466 -4.23 3.58 -35.50
N THR A 467 -4.02 2.33 -35.10
CA THR A 467 -4.99 1.25 -35.25
C THR A 467 -5.07 0.39 -34.00
N ILE A 468 -6.09 -0.45 -33.90
CA ILE A 468 -6.21 -1.46 -32.85
C ILE A 468 -6.00 -2.83 -33.49
N LEU A 469 -4.96 -3.55 -33.08
CA LEU A 469 -4.75 -4.96 -33.41
C LEU A 469 -5.67 -5.84 -32.57
N VAL A 470 -6.34 -6.77 -33.24
CA VAL A 470 -7.30 -7.70 -32.66
C VAL A 470 -6.80 -9.11 -32.89
N GLY A 471 -6.63 -9.85 -31.79
CA GLY A 471 -6.43 -11.29 -31.81
C GLY A 471 -7.76 -11.99 -31.60
N ALA A 472 -8.18 -12.81 -32.57
CA ALA A 472 -9.46 -13.49 -32.55
C ALA A 472 -9.32 -15.00 -32.81
N THR A 473 -10.46 -15.70 -32.84
CA THR A 473 -10.50 -17.17 -33.05
C THR A 473 -10.06 -17.57 -34.46
N HIS A 474 -10.26 -16.69 -35.44
CA HIS A 474 -9.97 -16.93 -36.86
C HIS A 474 -8.89 -16.00 -37.44
N GLY A 475 -7.90 -15.65 -36.59
CA GLY A 475 -6.68 -14.92 -36.97
C GLY A 475 -6.58 -13.51 -36.40
N LEU A 476 -5.83 -12.66 -37.11
CA LEU A 476 -5.50 -11.30 -36.71
C LEU A 476 -6.21 -10.26 -37.58
N TYR A 477 -6.68 -9.17 -36.95
CA TYR A 477 -7.42 -8.11 -37.62
C TYR A 477 -6.98 -6.74 -37.12
N LEU A 478 -7.27 -5.70 -37.90
CA LEU A 478 -7.08 -4.30 -37.54
C LEU A 478 -8.41 -3.57 -37.47
N LEU A 479 -8.55 -2.70 -36.48
CA LEU A 479 -9.62 -1.69 -36.37
C LEU A 479 -9.02 -0.30 -36.54
N TYR A 480 -9.85 0.63 -36.99
CA TYR A 480 -9.59 2.05 -36.84
C TYR A 480 -9.58 2.47 -35.36
N PRO A 481 -9.01 3.64 -35.00
CA PRO A 481 -8.95 4.13 -33.61
C PRO A 481 -10.31 4.29 -32.94
N ASN A 482 -11.34 4.52 -33.74
CA ASN A 482 -12.72 4.62 -33.29
C ASN A 482 -13.37 3.26 -33.00
N GLY A 483 -12.63 2.15 -33.16
CA GLY A 483 -13.06 0.77 -32.93
C GLY A 483 -13.77 0.10 -34.10
N THR A 484 -13.96 0.77 -35.24
CA THR A 484 -14.62 0.15 -36.40
C THR A 484 -13.67 -0.73 -37.21
N PHE A 485 -14.18 -1.81 -37.80
CA PHE A 485 -13.38 -2.73 -38.61
C PHE A 485 -12.61 -2.03 -39.74
N ASN A 486 -11.34 -2.39 -39.90
CA ASN A 486 -10.49 -1.95 -41.00
C ASN A 486 -10.21 -3.11 -41.97
N LYS A 487 -9.45 -4.13 -41.55
CA LYS A 487 -9.09 -5.28 -42.40
C LYS A 487 -8.62 -6.50 -41.60
N LYS A 488 -8.61 -7.68 -42.24
CA LYS A 488 -7.88 -8.87 -41.77
C LYS A 488 -6.40 -8.75 -42.14
N ILE A 489 -5.49 -9.21 -41.27
CA ILE A 489 -4.07 -9.35 -41.59
C ILE A 489 -3.88 -10.67 -42.33
N VAL A 490 -3.30 -10.59 -43.53
CA VAL A 490 -3.01 -11.75 -44.39
C VAL A 490 -1.55 -11.68 -44.79
N ASP A 491 -0.85 -12.80 -44.64
CA ASP A 491 0.54 -13.00 -45.03
C ASP A 491 0.73 -14.49 -45.36
N ASP A 492 1.37 -14.82 -46.48
CA ASP A 492 1.53 -16.22 -46.93
C ASP A 492 2.27 -17.12 -45.92
N ARG A 493 2.96 -16.52 -44.94
CA ARG A 493 3.69 -17.22 -43.86
C ARG A 493 2.84 -17.46 -42.62
N ILE A 494 1.65 -16.86 -42.52
CA ILE A 494 0.69 -17.07 -41.44
C ILE A 494 -0.48 -17.89 -42.00
N PRO A 495 -0.94 -18.95 -41.31
CA PRO A 495 -2.13 -19.68 -41.72
C PRO A 495 -3.35 -18.75 -41.84
N ASP A 496 -4.21 -19.02 -42.83
CA ASP A 496 -5.44 -18.24 -43.04
C ASP A 496 -6.42 -18.33 -41.87
N ASP A 497 -6.37 -19.41 -41.09
CA ASP A 497 -7.23 -19.64 -39.92
C ASP A 497 -6.43 -20.24 -38.76
N PHE A 498 -6.38 -19.52 -37.64
CA PHE A 498 -5.73 -19.93 -36.40
C PHE A 498 -6.31 -19.15 -35.22
N THR A 499 -6.22 -19.73 -34.03
CA THR A 499 -6.75 -19.12 -32.81
C THR A 499 -5.67 -18.35 -32.07
N VAL A 500 -5.92 -17.07 -31.81
CA VAL A 500 -5.08 -16.26 -30.92
C VAL A 500 -5.54 -16.47 -29.48
N HIS A 501 -4.62 -16.82 -28.58
CA HIS A 501 -4.90 -16.94 -27.16
C HIS A 501 -4.49 -15.70 -26.38
N SER A 502 -3.35 -15.09 -26.74
CA SER A 502 -2.86 -13.89 -26.08
C SER A 502 -1.97 -13.08 -27.01
N MET A 503 -1.86 -11.78 -26.72
CA MET A 503 -0.89 -10.92 -27.37
C MET A 503 -0.16 -10.07 -26.34
N LEU A 504 1.10 -9.75 -26.63
CA LEU A 504 1.95 -8.89 -25.80
C LEU A 504 2.65 -7.85 -26.67
N LYS A 505 2.40 -6.56 -26.40
CA LYS A 505 3.20 -5.46 -26.93
C LYS A 505 4.39 -5.22 -26.02
N GLN A 506 5.59 -5.42 -26.56
CA GLN A 506 6.85 -5.19 -25.86
C GLN A 506 7.21 -3.71 -25.83
N LYS A 507 8.11 -3.32 -24.92
CA LYS A 507 8.59 -1.94 -24.79
C LYS A 507 9.25 -1.39 -26.07
N ASN A 508 9.86 -2.26 -26.88
CA ASN A 508 10.44 -1.90 -28.18
C ASN A 508 9.39 -1.73 -29.30
N GLY A 509 8.10 -1.97 -29.01
CA GLY A 509 6.99 -1.89 -29.94
C GLY A 509 6.67 -3.18 -30.69
N ASN A 510 7.57 -4.18 -30.71
CA ASN A 510 7.27 -5.49 -31.31
C ASN A 510 6.16 -6.19 -30.53
N ILE A 511 5.48 -7.11 -31.21
CA ILE A 511 4.33 -7.81 -30.67
C ILE A 511 4.57 -9.30 -30.75
N LEU A 512 4.29 -10.01 -29.66
CA LEU A 512 4.19 -11.47 -29.66
C LEU A 512 2.73 -11.89 -29.62
N VAL A 513 2.40 -12.94 -30.38
CA VAL A 513 1.06 -13.49 -30.50
C VAL A 513 1.13 -14.97 -30.18
N GLY A 514 0.62 -15.35 -29.01
CA GLY A 514 0.49 -16.74 -28.59
C GLY A 514 -0.73 -17.37 -29.26
N THR A 515 -0.54 -18.48 -29.94
CA THR A 515 -1.56 -19.15 -30.75
C THR A 515 -1.68 -20.61 -30.41
N ASN A 516 -2.64 -21.30 -31.03
CA ASN A 516 -2.72 -22.77 -30.97
C ASN A 516 -1.54 -23.43 -31.68
N ASN A 517 -1.32 -24.72 -31.40
CA ASN A 517 -0.23 -25.53 -31.95
C ASN A 517 1.17 -25.07 -31.50
N ASN A 518 1.25 -24.50 -30.29
CA ASN A 518 2.46 -24.06 -29.61
C ASN A 518 3.23 -22.92 -30.31
N ASN A 519 2.62 -22.26 -31.28
CA ASN A 519 3.28 -21.22 -32.05
C ASN A 519 3.17 -19.85 -31.36
N VAL A 520 4.28 -19.12 -31.39
CA VAL A 520 4.36 -17.71 -31.04
C VAL A 520 4.80 -16.92 -32.27
N TYR A 521 3.88 -16.14 -32.83
CA TYR A 521 4.19 -15.24 -33.94
C TYR A 521 4.77 -13.92 -33.42
N GLN A 522 5.69 -13.36 -34.18
CA GLN A 522 6.28 -12.06 -33.97
C GLN A 522 5.75 -11.10 -35.03
N LEU A 523 5.29 -9.93 -34.60
CA LEU A 523 4.90 -8.84 -35.48
C LEU A 523 5.76 -7.61 -35.20
N PHE A 524 5.98 -6.81 -36.24
CA PHE A 524 6.53 -5.46 -36.13
C PHE A 524 5.53 -4.51 -35.45
N PRO A 525 5.97 -3.31 -35.02
CA PRO A 525 5.10 -2.33 -34.36
C PRO A 525 3.90 -1.86 -35.20
N ASP A 526 3.93 -2.07 -36.51
CA ASP A 526 2.85 -1.77 -37.44
C ASP A 526 1.84 -2.93 -37.63
N GLY A 527 2.09 -4.07 -36.99
CA GLY A 527 1.29 -5.30 -37.07
C GLY A 527 1.70 -6.25 -38.20
N SER A 528 2.71 -5.93 -39.01
CA SER A 528 3.18 -6.82 -40.09
C SER A 528 4.01 -7.99 -39.55
N PHE A 529 3.98 -9.13 -40.24
CA PHE A 529 4.68 -10.34 -39.80
C PHE A 529 6.20 -10.18 -39.81
N LYS A 530 6.84 -10.61 -38.72
CA LYS A 530 8.29 -10.58 -38.54
C LYS A 530 8.91 -11.98 -38.52
N GLY A 531 8.27 -12.95 -37.88
CA GLY A 531 8.80 -14.30 -37.72
C GLY A 531 7.93 -15.17 -36.83
N GLU A 532 8.31 -16.44 -36.67
CA GLU A 532 7.61 -17.40 -35.82
C GLU A 532 8.59 -18.25 -35.01
N VAL A 533 8.14 -18.71 -33.85
CA VAL A 533 8.83 -19.69 -33.01
C VAL A 533 7.81 -20.72 -32.54
N THR A 534 8.17 -22.00 -32.62
CA THR A 534 7.36 -23.10 -32.08
C THR A 534 7.91 -23.54 -30.73
N ASN A 535 7.06 -23.53 -29.71
CA ASN A 535 7.35 -24.01 -28.37
C ASN A 535 6.77 -25.43 -28.17
N THR A 536 6.82 -25.93 -26.94
CA THR A 536 6.23 -27.22 -26.55
C THR A 536 4.85 -27.08 -25.89
N PHE A 537 4.33 -25.86 -25.79
CA PHE A 537 3.07 -25.52 -25.14
C PHE A 537 2.41 -24.29 -25.78
N ASP A 538 1.09 -24.20 -25.67
CA ASP A 538 0.31 -23.02 -26.04
C ASP A 538 0.45 -21.90 -24.99
N VAL A 539 0.52 -20.65 -25.46
CA VAL A 539 0.70 -19.48 -24.60
C VAL A 539 -0.62 -18.72 -24.43
N HIS A 540 -1.23 -18.86 -23.26
CA HIS A 540 -2.55 -18.31 -22.93
C HIS A 540 -2.52 -16.93 -22.27
N SER A 541 -1.39 -16.53 -21.69
CA SER A 541 -1.21 -15.15 -21.18
C SER A 541 0.28 -14.80 -21.17
N MET A 542 0.60 -13.53 -21.42
CA MET A 542 1.99 -13.07 -21.48
C MET A 542 2.17 -11.70 -20.84
N VAL A 543 3.35 -11.49 -20.26
CA VAL A 543 3.80 -10.16 -19.83
C VAL A 543 5.30 -10.00 -19.99
N GLU A 544 5.77 -8.82 -20.42
CA GLU A 544 7.19 -8.46 -20.34
C GLU A 544 7.53 -8.04 -18.89
N SER A 545 8.00 -8.98 -18.07
CA SER A 545 8.25 -8.75 -16.65
C SER A 545 9.50 -7.91 -16.40
N SER A 546 10.49 -8.00 -17.29
CA SER A 546 11.68 -7.14 -17.34
C SER A 546 12.18 -7.06 -18.78
N PRO A 547 13.05 -6.09 -19.14
CA PRO A 547 13.46 -5.89 -20.53
C PRO A 547 13.92 -7.19 -21.21
N GLY A 548 13.14 -7.66 -22.18
CA GLY A 548 13.39 -8.89 -22.94
C GLY A 548 13.12 -10.22 -22.24
N LEU A 549 12.63 -10.22 -21.00
CA LEU A 549 12.13 -11.42 -20.31
C LEU A 549 10.60 -11.42 -20.31
N ILE A 550 10.04 -12.51 -20.83
CA ILE A 550 8.60 -12.65 -20.99
C ILE A 550 8.14 -13.81 -20.12
N LEU A 551 7.16 -13.56 -19.26
CA LEU A 551 6.49 -14.65 -18.56
C LEU A 551 5.33 -15.10 -19.43
N ALA A 552 5.20 -16.40 -19.63
CA ALA A 552 4.17 -17.03 -20.43
C ALA A 552 3.42 -18.06 -19.60
N ALA A 553 2.10 -17.89 -19.49
CA ALA A 553 1.23 -18.83 -18.80
C ALA A 553 0.53 -19.77 -19.78
N THR A 554 0.47 -21.05 -19.44
CA THR A 554 -0.27 -22.08 -20.18
C THR A 554 -1.70 -22.21 -19.66
N TYR A 555 -2.55 -22.96 -20.37
CA TYR A 555 -3.96 -23.16 -19.98
C TYR A 555 -4.12 -23.79 -18.58
N ASP A 556 -3.19 -24.65 -18.19
CA ASP A 556 -3.15 -25.32 -16.89
C ASP A 556 -2.39 -24.52 -15.82
N GLY A 557 -2.21 -23.21 -16.01
CA GLY A 557 -1.68 -22.31 -14.98
C GLY A 557 -0.18 -22.43 -14.71
N LYS A 558 0.57 -23.17 -15.52
CA LYS A 558 2.03 -23.23 -15.42
C LYS A 558 2.67 -22.01 -16.09
N ILE A 559 3.69 -21.47 -15.45
CA ILE A 559 4.45 -20.32 -15.96
C ILE A 559 5.78 -20.78 -16.53
N TYR A 560 6.13 -20.25 -17.70
CA TYR A 560 7.42 -20.39 -18.36
C TYR A 560 8.08 -19.02 -18.55
N GLN A 561 9.38 -19.04 -18.83
CA GLN A 561 10.11 -17.85 -19.26
C GLN A 561 10.43 -17.95 -20.75
N LEU A 562 10.07 -16.92 -21.51
CA LEU A 562 10.46 -16.75 -22.90
C LEU A 562 11.44 -15.57 -23.04
N ASP A 563 12.27 -15.62 -24.07
CA ASP A 563 13.06 -14.46 -24.49
C ASP A 563 12.23 -13.44 -25.28
N SER A 564 12.85 -12.32 -25.65
CA SER A 564 12.21 -11.26 -26.44
C SER A 564 11.68 -11.67 -27.82
N GLN A 565 12.09 -12.83 -28.34
CA GLN A 565 11.63 -13.39 -29.61
C GLN A 565 10.57 -14.49 -29.41
N GLY A 566 10.21 -14.82 -28.16
CA GLY A 566 9.22 -15.84 -27.83
C GLY A 566 9.77 -17.26 -27.67
N ASN A 567 11.10 -17.46 -27.63
CA ASN A 567 11.69 -18.78 -27.38
C ASN A 567 11.64 -19.13 -25.90
N ASN A 568 11.21 -20.35 -25.56
CA ASN A 568 11.30 -20.88 -24.20
C ASN A 568 12.75 -21.00 -23.72
N ILE A 569 13.11 -20.24 -22.68
CA ILE A 569 14.43 -20.24 -22.05
C ILE A 569 14.47 -20.99 -20.72
N SER A 570 13.33 -21.27 -20.09
CA SER A 570 13.29 -22.06 -18.84
C SER A 570 13.31 -23.57 -19.09
N GLN A 571 12.94 -24.02 -20.30
CA GLN A 571 12.77 -25.41 -20.74
C GLN A 571 11.62 -26.13 -20.01
N GLU A 572 11.58 -26.04 -18.69
CA GLU A 572 10.54 -26.56 -17.80
C GLU A 572 9.73 -25.40 -17.18
N PRO A 573 8.50 -25.67 -16.68
CA PRO A 573 7.72 -24.67 -15.98
C PRO A 573 8.41 -24.26 -14.68
N ILE A 574 8.41 -22.97 -14.40
CA ILE A 574 9.04 -22.38 -13.21
C ILE A 574 8.08 -22.29 -12.01
N SER A 575 6.77 -22.42 -12.24
CA SER A 575 5.75 -22.40 -11.20
C SER A 575 5.02 -23.75 -11.11
N GLU A 576 4.36 -23.97 -9.97
CA GLU A 576 3.29 -24.94 -9.86
C GLU A 576 2.06 -24.51 -10.69
N ASP A 577 1.04 -25.37 -10.75
CA ASP A 577 -0.27 -25.05 -11.32
C ASP A 577 -0.94 -23.95 -10.49
N LEU A 578 -1.15 -22.79 -11.10
CA LEU A 578 -1.82 -21.64 -10.49
C LEU A 578 -3.28 -21.50 -10.92
N GLY A 579 -3.83 -22.47 -11.66
CA GLY A 579 -5.13 -22.43 -12.30
C GLY A 579 -5.13 -21.69 -13.64
N ALA A 580 -6.19 -21.89 -14.42
CA ALA A 580 -6.25 -21.39 -15.79
C ALA A 580 -6.14 -19.86 -15.85
N PRO A 581 -5.14 -19.30 -16.56
CA PRO A 581 -4.87 -17.87 -16.59
C PRO A 581 -5.94 -17.13 -17.40
N LYS A 582 -6.23 -15.91 -16.97
CA LYS A 582 -7.22 -15.01 -17.57
C LYS A 582 -6.58 -13.71 -18.02
N GLY A 583 -5.69 -13.15 -17.21
CA GLY A 583 -4.88 -12.01 -17.60
C GLY A 583 -3.60 -11.94 -16.79
N MET A 584 -2.56 -11.41 -17.41
CA MET A 584 -1.28 -11.12 -16.76
C MET A 584 -0.86 -9.71 -17.17
N ILE A 585 -0.46 -8.89 -16.20
CA ILE A 585 -0.03 -7.52 -16.44
C ILE A 585 1.12 -7.15 -15.51
N LYS A 586 2.00 -6.28 -16.00
CA LYS A 586 3.00 -5.61 -15.19
C LYS A 586 2.55 -4.16 -15.05
N LEU A 587 2.24 -3.77 -13.83
CA LEU A 587 1.83 -2.42 -13.48
C LEU A 587 3.01 -1.44 -13.59
N SER A 588 2.70 -0.15 -13.72
CA SER A 588 3.68 0.93 -13.76
C SER A 588 4.60 0.98 -12.53
N ASN A 589 4.10 0.55 -11.38
CA ASN A 589 4.87 0.41 -10.13
C ASN A 589 5.80 -0.83 -10.10
N GLY A 590 5.77 -1.65 -11.16
CA GLY A 590 6.61 -2.84 -11.33
C GLY A 590 6.01 -4.14 -10.81
N THR A 591 4.86 -4.10 -10.12
CA THR A 591 4.13 -5.29 -9.67
C THR A 591 3.65 -6.11 -10.86
N VAL A 592 3.86 -7.41 -10.81
CA VAL A 592 3.32 -8.35 -11.80
C VAL A 592 2.12 -9.06 -11.19
N LEU A 593 0.96 -8.91 -11.82
CA LEU A 593 -0.29 -9.55 -11.43
C LEU A 593 -0.64 -10.65 -12.42
N LEU A 594 -1.06 -11.79 -11.90
CA LEU A 594 -1.67 -12.88 -12.65
C LEU A 594 -3.06 -13.14 -12.07
N VAL A 595 -4.07 -13.14 -12.94
CA VAL A 595 -5.44 -13.48 -12.57
C VAL A 595 -5.80 -14.80 -13.22
N THR A 596 -6.40 -15.70 -12.43
CA THR A 596 -6.72 -17.07 -12.83
C THR A 596 -8.13 -17.45 -12.38
N ASN A 597 -8.61 -18.58 -12.87
CA ASN A 597 -9.85 -19.22 -12.41
C ASN A 597 -9.67 -20.16 -11.20
N ALA A 598 -8.51 -20.17 -10.52
CA ALA A 598 -8.37 -20.92 -9.27
C ALA A 598 -9.34 -20.38 -8.22
N ASP A 599 -9.93 -21.27 -7.39
CA ASP A 599 -10.82 -20.92 -6.27
C ASP A 599 -11.92 -19.88 -6.61
N ASP A 600 -12.63 -20.10 -7.72
CA ASP A 600 -13.65 -19.19 -8.29
C ASP A 600 -13.14 -17.80 -8.73
N GLY A 601 -11.82 -17.63 -8.74
CA GLY A 601 -11.08 -16.47 -9.22
C GLY A 601 -10.05 -15.97 -8.22
N THR A 602 -8.77 -16.08 -8.58
CA THR A 602 -7.64 -15.69 -7.72
C THR A 602 -6.73 -14.68 -8.42
N ILE A 603 -6.33 -13.65 -7.68
CA ILE A 603 -5.29 -12.69 -8.06
C ILE A 603 -3.99 -13.06 -7.34
N TYR A 604 -2.97 -13.42 -8.10
CA TYR A 604 -1.61 -13.67 -7.62
C TYR A 604 -0.72 -12.46 -7.87
N LYS A 605 0.14 -12.16 -6.90
CA LYS A 605 1.35 -11.39 -7.14
C LYS A 605 2.47 -12.33 -7.55
N LEU A 606 3.15 -12.00 -8.63
CA LEU A 606 4.34 -12.72 -9.08
C LEU A 606 5.59 -11.86 -8.88
N TYR A 607 6.71 -12.51 -8.59
CA TYR A 607 8.01 -11.90 -8.76
C TYR A 607 8.31 -11.66 -10.25
N VAL A 608 9.27 -10.80 -10.55
CA VAL A 608 9.71 -10.52 -11.93
C VAL A 608 10.15 -11.79 -12.67
N ASN A 609 10.68 -12.78 -11.94
CA ASN A 609 11.05 -14.07 -12.51
C ASN A 609 9.87 -15.02 -12.73
N GLY A 610 8.63 -14.65 -12.39
CA GLY A 610 7.42 -15.44 -12.57
C GLY A 610 7.08 -16.43 -11.45
N LEU A 611 7.91 -16.53 -10.41
CA LEU A 611 7.54 -17.28 -9.22
C LEU A 611 6.41 -16.59 -8.47
N LYS A 612 5.48 -17.37 -7.92
CA LYS A 612 4.44 -16.88 -7.01
C LYS A 612 5.10 -16.21 -5.80
N ASP A 613 4.73 -14.95 -5.55
CA ASP A 613 5.05 -14.25 -4.32
C ASP A 613 4.01 -14.63 -3.26
N HIS A 614 2.77 -14.18 -3.46
CA HIS A 614 1.64 -14.54 -2.60
C HIS A 614 0.31 -14.36 -3.35
N ILE A 615 -0.76 -14.88 -2.75
CA ILE A 615 -2.14 -14.62 -3.16
C ILE A 615 -2.52 -13.25 -2.61
N ILE A 616 -2.98 -12.35 -3.48
CA ILE A 616 -3.53 -11.04 -3.08
C ILE A 616 -4.97 -11.22 -2.62
N GLN A 617 -5.78 -11.93 -3.41
CA GLN A 617 -7.19 -12.09 -3.15
C GLN A 617 -7.75 -13.36 -3.79
N ASN A 618 -8.64 -14.03 -3.07
CA ASN A 618 -9.51 -15.09 -3.58
C ASN A 618 -10.92 -14.54 -3.75
N THR A 619 -11.74 -15.15 -4.61
CA THR A 619 -13.17 -14.83 -4.87
C THR A 619 -13.48 -13.68 -5.83
N VAL A 620 -12.64 -13.46 -6.85
CA VAL A 620 -13.05 -12.64 -8.00
C VAL A 620 -13.94 -13.46 -8.91
N SER A 621 -15.26 -13.39 -8.76
CA SER A 621 -16.20 -14.24 -9.52
C SER A 621 -15.93 -14.27 -11.04
N SER A 622 -15.28 -15.32 -11.54
CA SER A 622 -15.00 -15.55 -12.97
C SER A 622 -14.29 -14.36 -13.68
N PRO A 623 -13.01 -14.12 -13.41
CA PRO A 623 -12.28 -12.99 -14.00
C PRO A 623 -12.04 -13.19 -15.50
N SER A 624 -11.93 -12.10 -16.26
CA SER A 624 -11.64 -12.13 -17.70
C SER A 624 -10.27 -11.57 -18.07
N SER A 625 -10.04 -10.28 -17.95
CA SER A 625 -8.74 -9.67 -18.29
C SER A 625 -8.48 -8.40 -17.49
N LEU A 626 -7.22 -7.95 -17.51
CA LEU A 626 -6.71 -6.79 -16.79
C LEU A 626 -6.20 -5.71 -17.75
N ILE A 627 -6.36 -4.46 -17.36
CA ILE A 627 -5.67 -3.32 -17.98
C ILE A 627 -5.33 -2.27 -16.94
N GLU A 628 -4.14 -1.67 -17.04
CA GLU A 628 -3.79 -0.42 -16.36
C GLU A 628 -3.96 0.74 -17.36
N LEU A 629 -4.82 1.68 -17.03
CA LEU A 629 -5.07 2.88 -17.81
C LEU A 629 -3.97 3.93 -17.57
N LYS A 630 -3.87 4.91 -18.47
CA LYS A 630 -2.88 6.01 -18.37
C LYS A 630 -2.95 6.82 -17.08
N ASP A 631 -4.14 6.95 -16.49
CA ASP A 631 -4.34 7.65 -15.22
C ASP A 631 -3.90 6.79 -14.00
N GLY A 632 -3.53 5.52 -14.22
CA GLY A 632 -3.16 4.54 -13.20
C GLY A 632 -4.35 3.69 -12.72
N THR A 633 -5.56 3.90 -13.23
CA THR A 633 -6.72 3.08 -12.87
C THR A 633 -6.54 1.67 -13.42
N ILE A 634 -6.65 0.65 -12.57
CA ILE A 634 -6.54 -0.75 -12.96
C ILE A 634 -7.93 -1.35 -13.04
N LEU A 635 -8.31 -1.87 -14.21
CA LEU A 635 -9.59 -2.53 -14.44
C LEU A 635 -9.40 -4.04 -14.58
N LEU A 636 -10.29 -4.80 -13.93
CA LEU A 636 -10.41 -6.25 -14.07
C LEU A 636 -11.84 -6.60 -14.48
N GLY A 637 -12.00 -7.20 -15.65
CA GLY A 637 -13.31 -7.66 -16.14
C GLY A 637 -13.77 -8.96 -15.46
N SER A 638 -15.09 -9.19 -15.51
CA SER A 638 -15.77 -10.37 -14.96
C SER A 638 -16.69 -11.00 -16.01
N TYR A 639 -16.64 -12.33 -16.16
CA TYR A 639 -17.53 -13.08 -17.04
C TYR A 639 -18.97 -13.17 -16.53
N ILE A 640 -19.12 -13.20 -15.21
CA ILE A 640 -20.42 -13.38 -14.55
C ILE A 640 -20.69 -12.08 -13.77
N GLN A 641 -21.93 -11.60 -13.83
CA GLN A 641 -22.48 -10.41 -13.13
C GLN A 641 -22.36 -9.04 -13.85
N ASN A 642 -21.86 -8.97 -15.08
CA ASN A 642 -21.71 -7.69 -15.82
C ASN A 642 -20.96 -6.63 -14.97
N LEU A 643 -19.86 -7.03 -14.33
CA LEU A 643 -19.08 -6.17 -13.43
C LEU A 643 -17.67 -5.93 -13.98
N ILE A 644 -17.16 -4.74 -13.71
CA ILE A 644 -15.72 -4.45 -13.69
C ILE A 644 -15.31 -4.19 -12.26
N TYR A 645 -14.17 -4.75 -11.87
CA TYR A 645 -13.49 -4.41 -10.64
C TYR A 645 -12.47 -3.32 -10.94
N GLN A 646 -12.48 -2.23 -10.17
CA GLN A 646 -11.31 -1.36 -10.06
C GLN A 646 -10.40 -1.92 -8.99
N LEU A 647 -9.10 -1.96 -9.25
CA LEU A 647 -8.10 -2.46 -8.29
C LEU A 647 -7.27 -1.31 -7.71
N ASN A 648 -6.67 -1.56 -6.54
CA ASN A 648 -5.63 -0.73 -5.97
C ASN A 648 -4.26 -1.08 -6.59
N ASP A 649 -3.25 -0.26 -6.34
CA ASP A 649 -1.91 -0.40 -6.92
C ASP A 649 -1.18 -1.68 -6.46
N ASP A 650 -1.65 -2.28 -5.35
CA ASP A 650 -1.19 -3.57 -4.84
C ASP A 650 -1.94 -4.78 -5.43
N GLY A 651 -2.97 -4.54 -6.26
CA GLY A 651 -3.82 -5.54 -6.89
C GLY A 651 -5.04 -5.98 -6.05
N THR A 652 -5.23 -5.46 -4.84
CA THR A 652 -6.45 -5.71 -4.06
C THR A 652 -7.65 -5.04 -4.75
N ILE A 653 -8.84 -5.62 -4.63
CA ILE A 653 -10.06 -5.00 -5.18
C ILE A 653 -10.29 -3.67 -4.46
N LYS A 654 -10.49 -2.59 -5.23
CA LYS A 654 -10.86 -1.27 -4.71
C LYS A 654 -12.36 -1.11 -4.59
N GLU A 655 -13.10 -1.47 -5.64
CA GLU A 655 -14.57 -1.49 -5.68
C GLU A 655 -15.07 -2.20 -6.96
N LYS A 656 -16.34 -2.61 -6.97
CA LYS A 656 -17.03 -3.15 -8.16
C LYS A 656 -17.92 -2.10 -8.81
N VAL A 657 -17.91 -2.07 -10.14
CA VAL A 657 -18.74 -1.19 -10.98
C VAL A 657 -19.63 -2.06 -11.86
N ASN A 658 -20.95 -1.79 -11.86
CA ASN A 658 -21.87 -2.42 -12.78
C ASN A 658 -21.74 -1.78 -14.17
N ILE A 659 -21.53 -2.62 -15.19
CA ILE A 659 -21.32 -2.20 -16.57
C ILE A 659 -22.61 -1.63 -17.18
N ASN A 660 -23.77 -1.87 -16.54
CA ASN A 660 -25.13 -1.44 -16.95
C ASN A 660 -25.52 -1.94 -18.36
N ASP A 661 -25.00 -3.11 -18.74
CA ASP A 661 -25.22 -3.77 -20.02
C ASP A 661 -25.05 -5.28 -19.83
N ASP A 662 -25.65 -6.11 -20.68
CA ASP A 662 -25.51 -7.57 -20.65
C ASP A 662 -24.23 -8.08 -21.37
N SER A 663 -23.41 -7.15 -21.86
CA SER A 663 -22.14 -7.43 -22.52
C SER A 663 -21.12 -8.02 -21.53
N VAL A 664 -20.72 -9.26 -21.82
CA VAL A 664 -19.64 -9.93 -21.13
C VAL A 664 -18.30 -9.45 -21.70
N LEU A 665 -17.61 -8.55 -20.99
CA LEU A 665 -16.34 -7.97 -21.44
C LEU A 665 -15.18 -8.95 -21.23
N VAL A 666 -14.41 -9.23 -22.28
CA VAL A 666 -13.37 -10.27 -22.28
C VAL A 666 -11.94 -9.71 -22.36
N CYS A 667 -11.74 -8.59 -23.04
CA CYS A 667 -10.43 -7.96 -23.22
C CYS A 667 -10.57 -6.44 -23.32
N PHE A 668 -9.54 -5.70 -22.94
CA PHE A 668 -9.55 -4.24 -22.93
C PHE A 668 -8.36 -3.66 -23.69
N VAL A 669 -8.52 -2.45 -24.21
CA VAL A 669 -7.44 -1.62 -24.76
C VAL A 669 -7.75 -0.15 -24.54
N GLN A 670 -6.73 0.66 -24.28
CA GLN A 670 -6.83 2.12 -24.28
C GLN A 670 -6.05 2.71 -25.46
N THR A 671 -6.69 3.60 -26.23
CA THR A 671 -6.04 4.33 -27.32
C THR A 671 -5.28 5.54 -26.77
N THR A 672 -4.15 5.89 -27.38
CA THR A 672 -3.31 6.99 -26.84
C THR A 672 -3.68 8.41 -27.28
N PRO A 673 -4.26 8.69 -28.48
CA PRO A 673 -4.58 10.06 -28.85
C PRO A 673 -5.81 10.61 -28.10
N ALA A 674 -6.87 9.81 -27.98
CA ALA A 674 -8.13 10.23 -27.35
C ALA A 674 -8.31 9.71 -25.92
N GLY A 675 -7.53 8.70 -25.49
CA GLY A 675 -7.74 8.05 -24.19
C GLY A 675 -8.99 7.17 -24.15
N ASP A 676 -9.58 6.86 -25.31
CA ASP A 676 -10.75 6.01 -25.41
C ASP A 676 -10.42 4.59 -24.98
N ILE A 677 -11.35 3.97 -24.28
CA ILE A 677 -11.23 2.59 -23.82
C ILE A 677 -12.18 1.75 -24.67
N PHE A 678 -11.68 0.66 -25.25
CA PHE A 678 -12.49 -0.32 -25.96
C PHE A 678 -12.39 -1.67 -25.28
N ALA A 679 -13.48 -2.42 -25.35
CA ALA A 679 -13.51 -3.80 -24.93
C ALA A 679 -14.12 -4.70 -25.99
N GLY A 680 -13.58 -5.91 -26.11
CA GLY A 680 -14.23 -7.00 -26.82
C GLY A 680 -15.25 -7.67 -25.92
N THR A 681 -16.37 -8.12 -26.48
CA THR A 681 -17.37 -8.90 -25.77
C THR A 681 -17.30 -10.38 -26.13
N TYR A 682 -17.83 -11.25 -25.27
CA TYR A 682 -17.93 -12.69 -25.54
C TYR A 682 -18.75 -13.01 -26.81
N GLY A 683 -19.75 -12.16 -27.11
CA GLY A 683 -20.57 -12.25 -28.33
C GLY A 683 -19.85 -11.81 -29.60
N GLY A 684 -18.63 -11.29 -29.48
CA GLY A 684 -17.80 -10.82 -30.59
C GLY A 684 -17.82 -9.31 -30.74
N SER A 685 -18.82 -8.57 -30.29
CA SER A 685 -18.88 -7.12 -30.49
C SER A 685 -17.70 -6.35 -29.87
N ILE A 686 -17.42 -5.17 -30.42
CA ILE A 686 -16.56 -4.16 -29.81
C ILE A 686 -17.43 -3.06 -29.20
N VAL A 687 -17.19 -2.75 -27.93
CA VAL A 687 -17.83 -1.65 -27.21
C VAL A 687 -16.82 -0.58 -26.83
N GLN A 688 -17.23 0.68 -26.86
CA GLN A 688 -16.49 1.78 -26.25
C GLN A 688 -16.95 1.94 -24.81
N LEU A 689 -16.00 2.09 -23.88
CA LEU A 689 -16.26 2.31 -22.46
C LEU A 689 -16.06 3.79 -22.09
N ASN A 690 -16.70 4.22 -21.02
CA ASN A 690 -16.45 5.52 -20.42
C ASN A 690 -15.03 5.57 -19.84
N ASN A 691 -14.34 6.69 -20.07
CA ASN A 691 -13.01 7.00 -19.56
C ASN A 691 -13.08 8.06 -18.43
N ALA A 692 -11.92 8.38 -17.85
CA ALA A 692 -11.76 9.23 -16.66
C ALA A 692 -12.15 10.69 -16.88
#